data_AF-A0A2J0M8M7-F1
#
_entry.id   AF-A0A2J0M8M7-F1
#
_cell.length_a   1.000
_cell.length_b   1.000
_cell.length_c   1.000
_cell.angle_alpha   90.00
_cell.angle_beta   90.00
_cell.angle_gamma   90.00
#
_symmetry.space_group_name_H-M   'P 1'
#
loop_
_entity.id
_entity.type
_entity.pdbx_description
1 polymer ?
#
loop_
_entity_poly.entity_id
_entity_poly.type
_entity_poly.pdbx_seq_one_letter_code
_entity_poly.pdbx_strand_id
1 'polypeptide(L)'
;MMNRILFYYHHFGGLGHGMRVYSLCKAIKSIDPRATILVINSGLPQPELEIKKYASVIDLPDLSTKNSFFARKALLEHVAASYKPDAAVFEHFPFGRQLLAPEIIPFIGLLKQNGARIYSSARDIIAQDVDLKILLRQAGLFSAIFIHADTNSDFLTSFKQPIKLLNKIVFTGRVCCLMKNELKTKNILRKSIGIGKRRLILINNGGGRDGFDMLKNVIAAKPMLTDDILYLIAAGPSIADDNYKYLKKIAQQEKNIILRKFVHDFTDHVNAADLYITMGGYNSINNILLTGTSSIVFPRRTDKEQVLRAAKYRALFQIADSDSKAKYLADKIRSGLRSKQRSLFHKQYFFDGAKKTAAFLNSALSINTLKIRLHTYCNADCGMCSWKEKIERLPYKNVLKILDQASLLGIKNINFTGGEPSIYPEIIQALKYAKDKGFYVSISSNGIWPKRIRGTIANTIDSADLSIDAGNKEDNDLIRGKSGYFKSALRTLAYLLEKNKPVHVNVTVRPDNAGSLSSIIDMLPRRVSSVSFTLVDNTLKKDPRLLFSHEKLLEYFFKEVPLIMKRAADKGIRVSFGPSKKPRKNGKCPRQKDVLRINSDGAISFCCFLDDSAKDIGNIMKEGLIDIITSDKFLDLRKNQIPGKGICKNCKGSS
;
A
#
# COMPACT_ATOMS: atom_id res chain seq x y z
N MET A 1 -6.14 -6.78 -15.16
CA MET A 1 -6.97 -5.70 -14.62
C MET A 1 -6.15 -4.44 -14.59
N MET A 2 -6.81 -3.34 -14.95
CA MET A 2 -6.28 -1.99 -14.97
C MET A 2 -6.85 -1.29 -13.75
N ASN A 3 -5.99 -0.88 -12.81
CA ASN A 3 -6.45 -0.25 -11.58
C ASN A 3 -6.94 1.17 -11.89
N ARG A 4 -8.14 1.52 -11.41
CA ARG A 4 -8.72 2.86 -11.47
C ARG A 4 -8.59 3.52 -10.10
N ILE A 5 -7.85 4.63 -10.04
CA ILE A 5 -7.56 5.32 -8.79
C ILE A 5 -8.10 6.75 -8.86
N LEU A 6 -8.89 7.13 -7.86
CA LEU A 6 -9.40 8.48 -7.70
C LEU A 6 -8.61 9.22 -6.61
N PHE A 7 -8.22 10.45 -6.87
CA PHE A 7 -7.77 11.39 -5.84
C PHE A 7 -8.78 12.52 -5.71
N TYR A 8 -9.09 12.90 -4.47
CA TYR A 8 -9.84 14.11 -4.16
C TYR A 8 -8.96 14.99 -3.28
N TYR A 9 -8.77 16.26 -3.65
CA TYR A 9 -8.08 17.22 -2.80
C TYR A 9 -8.69 18.61 -2.92
N HIS A 10 -8.53 19.41 -1.86
CA HIS A 10 -8.92 20.81 -1.83
C HIS A 10 -7.79 21.68 -1.30
N HIS A 11 -7.62 22.88 -1.87
CA HIS A 11 -6.67 23.87 -1.41
C HIS A 11 -7.29 25.27 -1.41
N PHE A 12 -6.89 26.08 -0.43
CA PHE A 12 -7.21 27.51 -0.37
C PHE A 12 -6.09 28.33 -1.03
N GLY A 13 -5.81 28.08 -2.31
CA GLY A 13 -4.77 28.79 -3.08
C GLY A 13 -3.31 28.36 -2.82
N GLY A 14 -3.07 27.45 -1.88
CA GLY A 14 -1.75 26.81 -1.74
C GLY A 14 -1.52 25.71 -2.79
N LEU A 15 -0.29 25.57 -3.28
CA LEU A 15 0.09 24.47 -4.20
C LEU A 15 0.39 23.15 -3.48
N GLY A 16 0.50 23.17 -2.14
CA GLY A 16 1.07 22.08 -1.38
C GLY A 16 0.34 20.74 -1.56
N HIS A 17 -0.98 20.77 -1.53
CA HIS A 17 -1.85 19.58 -1.68
C HIS A 17 -1.77 19.02 -3.11
N GLY A 18 -1.91 19.88 -4.12
CA GLY A 18 -1.76 19.50 -5.53
C GLY A 18 -0.39 18.90 -5.85
N MET A 19 0.71 19.49 -5.35
CA MET A 19 2.07 18.93 -5.54
C MET A 19 2.24 17.51 -4.97
N ARG A 20 1.57 17.20 -3.86
CA ARG A 20 1.58 15.83 -3.29
C ARG A 20 0.79 14.87 -4.17
N VAL A 21 -0.41 15.27 -4.59
CA VAL A 21 -1.23 14.47 -5.53
C VAL A 21 -0.48 14.23 -6.84
N TYR A 22 0.18 15.24 -7.40
CA TYR A 22 1.07 15.11 -8.55
C TYR A 22 2.14 14.03 -8.32
N SER A 23 2.85 14.13 -7.20
CA SER A 23 3.94 13.21 -6.86
C SER A 23 3.44 11.76 -6.70
N LEU A 24 2.25 11.59 -6.11
CA LEU A 24 1.57 10.31 -5.98
C LEU A 24 1.14 9.74 -7.33
N CYS A 25 0.57 10.58 -8.22
CA CYS A 25 0.17 10.17 -9.57
C CYS A 25 1.39 9.70 -10.39
N LYS A 26 2.49 10.45 -10.34
CA LYS A 26 3.76 10.08 -10.98
C LYS A 26 4.27 8.72 -10.46
N ALA A 27 4.28 8.52 -9.15
CA ALA A 27 4.73 7.26 -8.54
C ALA A 27 3.84 6.06 -8.92
N ILE A 28 2.51 6.25 -8.95
CA ILE A 28 1.58 5.21 -9.40
C ILE A 28 1.87 4.82 -10.85
N LYS A 29 2.02 5.80 -11.75
CA LYS A 29 2.34 5.55 -13.16
C LYS A 29 3.69 4.88 -13.37
N SER A 30 4.67 5.14 -12.51
CA SER A 30 5.96 4.45 -12.53
C SER A 30 5.84 2.97 -12.17
N ILE A 31 4.99 2.62 -11.19
CA ILE A 31 4.79 1.24 -10.72
C ILE A 31 3.87 0.44 -11.64
N ASP A 32 2.73 1.01 -12.05
CA ASP A 32 1.80 0.41 -13.02
C ASP A 32 1.43 1.45 -14.09
N PRO A 33 2.15 1.49 -15.23
CA PRO A 33 1.89 2.44 -16.31
C PRO A 33 0.46 2.38 -16.86
N ARG A 34 -0.21 1.23 -16.69
CA ARG A 34 -1.58 0.99 -17.17
C ARG A 34 -2.64 1.57 -16.23
N ALA A 35 -2.33 1.84 -14.97
CA ALA A 35 -3.32 2.37 -14.03
C ALA A 35 -3.95 3.66 -14.58
N THR A 36 -5.27 3.80 -14.50
CA THR A 36 -5.94 5.05 -14.84
C THR A 36 -6.14 5.84 -13.56
N ILE A 37 -5.94 7.15 -13.65
CA ILE A 37 -6.00 8.03 -12.49
C ILE A 37 -6.93 9.19 -12.83
N LEU A 38 -7.90 9.43 -11.95
CA LEU A 38 -8.76 10.61 -11.98
C LEU A 38 -8.47 11.46 -10.75
N VAL A 39 -8.22 12.74 -10.96
CA VAL A 39 -8.00 13.72 -9.89
C VAL A 39 -9.17 14.70 -9.89
N ILE A 40 -9.87 14.79 -8.77
CA ILE A 40 -10.85 15.82 -8.50
C ILE A 40 -10.15 16.93 -7.71
N ASN A 41 -9.99 18.08 -8.35
CA ASN A 41 -9.58 19.31 -7.69
C ASN A 41 -10.82 20.06 -7.22
N SER A 42 -10.94 20.21 -5.91
CA SER A 42 -12.06 20.89 -5.26
C SER A 42 -11.80 22.39 -5.06
N GLY A 43 -10.58 22.87 -5.30
CA GLY A 43 -10.19 24.29 -5.26
C GLY A 43 -10.10 24.92 -6.65
N LEU A 44 -9.46 26.10 -6.73
CA LEU A 44 -9.21 26.77 -8.01
C LEU A 44 -8.28 25.93 -8.91
N PRO A 45 -8.43 25.96 -10.25
CA PRO A 45 -7.52 25.25 -11.15
C PRO A 45 -6.04 25.60 -10.93
N GLN A 46 -5.15 24.60 -10.99
CA GLN A 46 -3.70 24.74 -10.83
C GLN A 46 -2.95 24.19 -12.06
N PRO A 47 -3.04 24.87 -13.23
CA PRO A 47 -2.46 24.36 -14.49
C PRO A 47 -0.95 24.16 -14.44
N GLU A 48 -0.25 24.88 -13.57
CA GLU A 48 1.22 24.83 -13.41
C GLU A 48 1.72 23.49 -12.87
N LEU A 49 0.86 22.70 -12.21
CA LEU A 49 1.24 21.45 -11.57
C LEU A 49 1.36 20.26 -12.53
N GLU A 50 0.99 20.44 -13.81
CA GLU A 50 1.11 19.43 -14.87
C GLU A 50 0.55 18.03 -14.50
N ILE A 51 -0.43 17.96 -13.58
CA ILE A 51 -1.06 16.69 -13.14
C ILE A 51 -1.63 15.92 -14.34
N LYS A 52 -2.07 16.66 -15.37
CA LYS A 52 -2.58 16.14 -16.65
C LYS A 52 -1.59 15.23 -17.40
N LYS A 53 -0.28 15.29 -17.08
CA LYS A 53 0.73 14.35 -17.61
C LYS A 53 0.52 12.91 -17.12
N TYR A 54 -0.12 12.73 -15.96
CA TYR A 54 -0.25 11.42 -15.30
C TYR A 54 -1.70 11.00 -15.03
N ALA A 55 -2.64 11.94 -15.01
CA ALA A 55 -4.03 11.71 -14.63
C ALA A 55 -5.00 12.60 -15.42
N SER A 56 -6.25 12.16 -15.57
CA SER A 56 -7.35 13.05 -15.93
C SER A 56 -7.70 13.94 -14.74
N VAL A 57 -8.01 15.22 -14.98
CA VAL A 57 -8.33 16.19 -13.92
C VAL A 57 -9.73 16.75 -14.15
N ILE A 58 -10.55 16.76 -13.10
CA ILE A 58 -11.84 17.45 -13.03
C ILE A 58 -11.70 18.55 -11.97
N ASP A 59 -11.87 19.79 -12.38
CA ASP A 59 -11.95 20.94 -11.49
C ASP A 59 -13.44 21.16 -11.12
N LEU A 60 -13.74 21.17 -9.82
CA LEU A 60 -15.08 21.45 -9.33
C LEU A 60 -15.37 22.96 -9.37
N PRO A 61 -16.64 23.39 -9.58
CA PRO A 61 -17.02 24.78 -9.48
C PRO A 61 -16.62 25.42 -8.15
N ASP A 62 -16.22 26.70 -8.16
CA ASP A 62 -15.83 27.42 -6.94
C ASP A 62 -16.97 27.49 -5.91
N LEU A 63 -16.64 27.41 -4.62
CA LEU A 63 -17.59 27.30 -3.50
C LEU A 63 -18.26 28.64 -3.11
N SER A 64 -18.11 29.68 -3.92
CA SER A 64 -18.54 31.04 -3.60
C SER A 64 -20.06 31.27 -3.58
N THR A 65 -20.89 30.33 -4.07
CA THR A 65 -22.35 30.50 -4.12
C THR A 65 -23.12 29.24 -3.70
N LYS A 66 -24.38 29.36 -3.25
CA LYS A 66 -25.24 28.18 -2.96
C LYS A 66 -25.47 27.32 -4.19
N ASN A 67 -25.60 27.92 -5.38
CA ASN A 67 -25.79 27.20 -6.64
C ASN A 67 -24.57 26.33 -6.99
N SER A 68 -23.36 26.73 -6.58
CA SER A 68 -22.18 25.93 -6.86
C SER A 68 -22.12 24.66 -6.02
N PHE A 69 -22.69 24.63 -4.80
CA PHE A 69 -22.77 23.40 -4.01
C PHE A 69 -23.59 22.30 -4.72
N PHE A 70 -24.75 22.63 -5.28
CA PHE A 70 -25.58 21.67 -6.00
C PHE A 70 -24.89 21.15 -7.26
N ALA A 71 -24.26 22.03 -8.04
CA ALA A 71 -23.50 21.64 -9.23
C ALA A 71 -22.32 20.70 -8.89
N ARG A 72 -21.59 21.01 -7.80
CA ARG A 72 -20.51 20.16 -7.30
C ARG A 72 -21.01 18.79 -6.88
N LYS A 73 -22.10 18.73 -6.11
CA LYS A 73 -22.72 17.47 -5.68
C LYS A 73 -23.13 16.61 -6.89
N ALA A 74 -23.84 17.19 -7.86
CA ALA A 74 -24.26 16.49 -9.07
C ALA A 74 -23.06 15.93 -9.87
N LEU A 75 -21.97 16.71 -9.97
CA LEU A 75 -20.74 16.26 -10.63
C LEU A 75 -20.06 15.10 -9.88
N LEU A 76 -19.99 15.17 -8.55
CA LEU A 76 -19.46 14.08 -7.72
C LEU A 76 -20.30 12.80 -7.84
N GLU A 77 -21.64 12.92 -7.86
CA GLU A 77 -22.56 11.81 -8.09
C GLU A 77 -22.35 11.17 -9.47
N HIS A 78 -22.25 11.99 -10.52
CA HIS A 78 -21.95 11.52 -11.86
C HIS A 78 -20.60 10.80 -11.93
N VAL A 79 -19.54 11.35 -11.33
CA VAL A 79 -18.20 10.73 -11.30
C VAL A 79 -18.24 9.38 -10.56
N ALA A 80 -18.94 9.30 -9.43
CA ALA A 80 -19.08 8.04 -8.71
C ALA A 80 -19.73 6.95 -9.60
N ALA A 81 -20.78 7.33 -10.33
CA ALA A 81 -21.53 6.44 -11.21
C ALA A 81 -20.75 6.02 -12.47
N SER A 82 -19.98 6.94 -13.08
CA SER A 82 -19.30 6.69 -14.36
C SER A 82 -17.90 6.10 -14.19
N TYR A 83 -17.07 6.64 -13.29
CA TYR A 83 -15.67 6.24 -13.16
C TYR A 83 -15.50 4.92 -12.39
N LYS A 84 -16.33 4.70 -11.35
CA LYS A 84 -16.34 3.52 -10.47
C LYS A 84 -14.92 3.08 -10.03
N PRO A 85 -14.16 3.92 -9.31
CA PRO A 85 -12.77 3.64 -8.98
C PRO A 85 -12.62 2.38 -8.11
N ASP A 86 -11.48 1.67 -8.25
CA ASP A 86 -11.15 0.55 -7.38
C ASP A 86 -10.60 1.04 -6.03
N ALA A 87 -9.96 2.23 -6.02
CA ALA A 87 -9.54 2.94 -4.82
C ALA A 87 -9.73 4.46 -4.95
N ALA A 88 -10.03 5.13 -3.84
CA ALA A 88 -10.07 6.59 -3.76
C ALA A 88 -9.25 7.09 -2.57
N VAL A 89 -8.44 8.13 -2.77
CA VAL A 89 -7.61 8.77 -1.74
C VAL A 89 -8.08 10.21 -1.53
N PHE A 90 -8.51 10.52 -0.32
CA PHE A 90 -8.93 11.85 0.10
C PHE A 90 -7.78 12.54 0.82
N GLU A 91 -7.27 13.59 0.19
CA GLU A 91 -6.14 14.32 0.72
C GLU A 91 -6.61 15.25 1.85
N HIS A 92 -5.97 15.09 3.00
CA HIS A 92 -6.11 15.85 4.25
C HIS A 92 -7.45 15.76 4.98
N PHE A 93 -8.55 15.30 4.37
CA PHE A 93 -9.77 14.95 5.10
C PHE A 93 -9.64 13.54 5.73
N PRO A 94 -9.96 13.32 7.03
CA PRO A 94 -10.73 14.19 7.94
C PRO A 94 -9.89 15.11 8.85
N PHE A 95 -8.57 15.15 8.68
CA PHE A 95 -7.68 15.99 9.49
C PHE A 95 -7.81 17.49 9.20
N GLY A 96 -8.47 17.85 8.10
CA GLY A 96 -8.85 19.20 7.74
C GLY A 96 -10.01 19.16 6.75
N ARG A 97 -10.37 20.32 6.19
CA ARG A 97 -11.44 20.46 5.19
C ARG A 97 -12.84 20.10 5.71
N GLN A 98 -13.10 20.32 6.99
CA GLN A 98 -14.40 20.03 7.60
C GLN A 98 -15.57 20.80 6.97
N LEU A 99 -15.32 22.01 6.43
CA LEU A 99 -16.30 22.76 5.66
C LEU A 99 -16.82 21.99 4.42
N LEU A 100 -16.06 21.01 3.92
CA LEU A 100 -16.41 20.17 2.78
C LEU A 100 -16.97 18.80 3.20
N ALA A 101 -17.09 18.52 4.50
CA ALA A 101 -17.67 17.27 4.98
C ALA A 101 -19.06 16.98 4.38
N PRO A 102 -19.96 17.98 4.18
CA PRO A 102 -21.27 17.76 3.55
C PRO A 102 -21.23 17.23 2.10
N GLU A 103 -20.14 17.44 1.36
CA GLU A 103 -19.96 16.85 0.02
C GLU A 103 -19.08 15.59 0.04
N ILE A 104 -18.02 15.59 0.85
CA ILE A 104 -17.05 14.48 0.91
C ILE A 104 -17.69 13.21 1.47
N ILE A 105 -18.46 13.31 2.57
CA ILE A 105 -19.01 12.13 3.24
C ILE A 105 -20.03 11.40 2.35
N PRO A 106 -21.02 12.08 1.72
CA PRO A 106 -21.92 11.43 0.78
C PRO A 106 -21.17 10.82 -0.42
N PHE A 107 -20.19 11.54 -0.97
CA PHE A 107 -19.40 11.03 -2.10
C PHE A 107 -18.62 9.76 -1.73
N ILE A 108 -17.99 9.71 -0.55
CA ILE A 108 -17.38 8.48 -0.01
C ILE A 108 -18.40 7.34 0.06
N GLY A 109 -19.62 7.62 0.50
CA GLY A 109 -20.72 6.65 0.55
C GLY A 109 -21.01 6.02 -0.82
N LEU A 110 -21.16 6.86 -1.85
CA LEU A 110 -21.39 6.41 -3.23
C LEU A 110 -20.23 5.57 -3.77
N LEU A 111 -18.98 6.00 -3.53
CA LEU A 111 -17.80 5.26 -3.95
C LEU A 111 -17.72 3.87 -3.30
N LYS A 112 -18.06 3.76 -2.01
CA LYS A 112 -18.11 2.48 -1.29
C LYS A 112 -19.19 1.54 -1.82
N GLN A 113 -20.37 2.07 -2.15
CA GLN A 113 -21.45 1.29 -2.76
C GLN A 113 -20.99 0.65 -4.08
N ASN A 114 -20.12 1.35 -4.83
CA ASN A 114 -19.49 0.85 -6.05
C ASN A 114 -18.27 -0.06 -5.80
N GLY A 115 -17.96 -0.40 -4.55
CA GLY A 115 -16.89 -1.32 -4.17
C GLY A 115 -15.49 -0.69 -4.04
N ALA A 116 -15.38 0.64 -4.09
CA ALA A 116 -14.09 1.34 -3.97
C ALA A 116 -13.51 1.20 -2.55
N ARG A 117 -12.20 0.95 -2.45
CA ARG A 117 -11.47 1.08 -1.19
C ARG A 117 -11.15 2.55 -0.92
N ILE A 118 -11.49 3.05 0.27
CA ILE A 118 -11.38 4.48 0.57
C ILE A 118 -10.22 4.72 1.53
N TYR A 119 -9.31 5.61 1.16
CA TYR A 119 -8.14 5.97 1.93
C TYR A 119 -8.12 7.48 2.20
N SER A 120 -7.49 7.85 3.30
CA SER A 120 -7.15 9.24 3.61
C SER A 120 -5.64 9.41 3.50
N SER A 121 -5.17 10.61 3.21
CA SER A 121 -3.76 10.95 3.40
C SER A 121 -3.59 12.24 4.19
N ALA A 122 -2.53 12.33 4.97
CA ALA A 122 -2.21 13.50 5.76
C ALA A 122 -0.69 13.70 5.86
N ARG A 123 -0.30 14.89 6.35
CA ARG A 123 1.09 15.29 6.52
C ARG A 123 1.59 14.94 7.92
N ASP A 124 2.87 15.25 8.14
CA ASP A 124 3.59 15.03 9.39
C ASP A 124 2.99 15.71 10.63
N ILE A 125 2.57 16.96 10.52
CA ILE A 125 1.98 17.75 11.61
C ILE A 125 0.60 18.23 11.18
N ILE A 126 -0.37 18.06 12.08
CA ILE A 126 -1.76 18.47 11.88
C ILE A 126 -2.13 19.49 12.95
N ALA A 127 -2.73 20.61 12.56
CA ALA A 127 -3.37 21.50 13.50
C ALA A 127 -4.68 20.83 13.96
N GLN A 128 -4.80 20.55 15.27
CA GLN A 128 -6.00 19.92 15.82
C GLN A 128 -7.14 20.95 15.93
N ASP A 129 -7.74 21.30 14.79
CA ASP A 129 -8.87 22.20 14.70
C ASP A 129 -10.22 21.44 14.64
N VAL A 130 -10.18 20.10 14.75
CA VAL A 130 -11.36 19.22 14.71
C VAL A 130 -11.53 18.50 16.05
N ASP A 131 -12.77 18.44 16.55
CA ASP A 131 -13.12 17.63 17.71
C ASP A 131 -12.71 16.15 17.51
N LEU A 132 -12.12 15.56 18.56
CA LEU A 132 -11.57 14.21 18.48
C LEU A 132 -12.65 13.14 18.23
N LYS A 133 -13.86 13.30 18.75
CA LYS A 133 -14.96 12.34 18.52
C LYS A 133 -15.41 12.40 17.07
N ILE A 134 -15.55 13.61 16.52
CA ILE A 134 -15.87 13.81 15.10
C ILE A 134 -14.78 13.19 14.21
N LEU A 135 -13.50 13.49 14.52
CA LEU A 135 -12.36 12.96 13.78
C LEU A 135 -12.35 11.43 13.78
N LEU A 136 -12.54 10.78 14.94
CA LEU A 136 -12.57 9.33 15.07
C LEU A 136 -13.73 8.70 14.28
N ARG A 137 -14.92 9.31 14.34
CA ARG A 137 -16.09 8.86 13.57
C ARG A 137 -15.82 8.92 12.06
N GLN A 138 -15.28 10.05 11.59
CA GLN A 138 -14.96 10.24 10.16
C GLN A 138 -13.79 9.36 9.72
N ALA A 139 -12.77 9.16 10.57
CA ALA A 139 -11.69 8.20 10.34
C ALA A 139 -12.22 6.75 10.18
N GLY A 140 -13.36 6.45 10.79
CA GLY A 140 -14.14 5.23 10.57
C GLY A 140 -14.45 4.95 9.09
N LEU A 141 -14.57 5.99 8.27
CA LEU A 141 -14.88 5.88 6.84
C LEU A 141 -13.72 5.32 6.01
N PHE A 142 -12.49 5.35 6.49
CA PHE A 142 -11.31 4.97 5.72
C PHE A 142 -10.81 3.56 6.06
N SER A 143 -10.36 2.82 5.05
CA SER A 143 -9.69 1.53 5.20
C SER A 143 -8.31 1.70 5.83
N ALA A 144 -7.56 2.69 5.36
CA ALA A 144 -6.28 3.10 5.96
C ALA A 144 -6.06 4.60 5.77
N ILE A 145 -5.15 5.16 6.57
CA ILE A 145 -4.79 6.57 6.59
C ILE A 145 -3.28 6.67 6.37
N PHE A 146 -2.88 7.22 5.22
CA PHE A 146 -1.48 7.43 4.89
C PHE A 146 -0.97 8.67 5.61
N ILE A 147 0.06 8.50 6.43
CA ILE A 147 0.76 9.62 7.05
C ILE A 147 2.10 9.77 6.36
N HIS A 148 2.25 10.89 5.65
CA HIS A 148 3.45 11.21 4.89
C HIS A 148 4.54 11.78 5.80
N ALA A 149 5.07 10.92 6.66
CA ALA A 149 6.10 11.23 7.65
C ALA A 149 6.96 9.99 7.93
N ASP A 150 8.12 10.22 8.55
CA ASP A 150 9.15 9.21 8.80
C ASP A 150 8.81 8.30 9.99
N THR A 151 8.25 8.88 11.05
CA THR A 151 7.93 8.19 12.31
C THR A 151 6.55 8.58 12.83
N ASN A 152 6.09 7.79 13.81
CA ASN A 152 4.82 8.03 14.50
C ASN A 152 4.84 9.22 15.46
N SER A 153 6.00 9.56 16.03
CA SER A 153 6.14 10.57 17.08
C SER A 153 5.54 11.91 16.68
N ASP A 154 5.81 12.36 15.46
CA ASP A 154 5.49 13.71 15.02
C ASP A 154 3.99 13.91 14.81
N PHE A 155 3.37 12.95 14.13
CA PHE A 155 1.94 12.97 13.90
C PHE A 155 1.18 12.78 15.22
N LEU A 156 1.65 11.89 16.09
CA LEU A 156 1.00 11.65 17.38
C LEU A 156 1.13 12.83 18.34
N THR A 157 2.24 13.58 18.32
CA THR A 157 2.38 14.81 19.13
C THR A 157 1.38 15.90 18.76
N SER A 158 0.76 15.80 17.57
CA SER A 158 -0.33 16.70 17.18
C SER A 158 -1.61 16.47 17.99
N PHE A 159 -1.67 15.41 18.81
CA PHE A 159 -2.84 15.04 19.58
C PHE A 159 -2.53 14.93 21.08
N LYS A 160 -3.40 15.51 21.91
CA LYS A 160 -3.21 15.56 23.37
C LYS A 160 -3.43 14.22 24.09
N GLN A 161 -3.99 13.21 23.42
CA GLN A 161 -4.35 11.92 24.03
C GLN A 161 -4.01 10.77 23.08
N PRO A 162 -3.70 9.55 23.59
CA PRO A 162 -3.53 8.36 22.76
C PRO A 162 -4.79 8.07 21.93
N ILE A 163 -4.65 8.05 20.60
CA ILE A 163 -5.81 7.89 19.72
C ILE A 163 -5.91 6.45 19.20
N LYS A 164 -7.11 5.86 19.28
CA LYS A 164 -7.49 4.59 18.63
C LYS A 164 -7.27 4.55 17.11
N LEU A 165 -6.92 5.69 16.51
CA LEU A 165 -6.61 5.88 15.09
C LEU A 165 -5.35 5.13 14.67
N LEU A 166 -4.44 4.83 15.61
CA LEU A 166 -3.18 4.12 15.36
C LEU A 166 -3.36 2.84 14.54
N ASN A 167 -4.44 2.11 14.78
CA ASN A 167 -4.73 0.86 14.09
C ASN A 167 -5.07 1.03 12.61
N LYS A 168 -5.29 2.26 12.13
CA LYS A 168 -5.58 2.62 10.73
C LYS A 168 -4.43 3.32 10.03
N ILE A 169 -3.39 3.70 10.76
CA ILE A 169 -2.32 4.54 10.22
C ILE A 169 -1.30 3.68 9.49
N VAL A 170 -0.92 4.16 8.31
CA VAL A 170 0.21 3.64 7.52
C VAL A 170 1.18 4.80 7.30
N PHE A 171 2.35 4.72 7.94
CA PHE A 171 3.42 5.69 7.68
C PHE A 171 4.09 5.35 6.37
N THR A 172 4.12 6.32 5.46
CA THR A 172 4.66 6.09 4.11
C THR A 172 6.06 6.65 3.95
N GLY A 173 6.55 7.47 4.88
CA GLY A 173 7.66 8.39 4.61
C GLY A 173 7.18 9.67 3.94
N ARG A 174 8.09 10.63 3.79
CA ARG A 174 7.82 11.95 3.21
C ARG A 174 7.59 11.86 1.71
N VAL A 175 6.56 12.57 1.25
CA VAL A 175 6.28 12.78 -0.18
C VAL A 175 7.08 13.97 -0.69
N CYS A 176 7.97 13.70 -1.66
CA CYS A 176 8.77 14.68 -2.40
C CYS A 176 8.61 14.46 -3.92
N CYS A 177 8.91 15.50 -4.70
CA CYS A 177 8.86 15.41 -6.17
C CYS A 177 10.08 14.71 -6.77
N LEU A 178 11.21 14.79 -6.07
CA LEU A 178 12.45 14.08 -6.38
C LEU A 178 12.87 13.20 -5.21
N MET A 179 13.41 12.04 -5.54
CA MET A 179 14.07 11.12 -4.62
C MET A 179 15.55 11.50 -4.47
N LYS A 180 16.18 11.06 -3.37
CA LYS A 180 17.61 11.32 -3.10
C LYS A 180 18.53 10.87 -4.24
N ASN A 181 18.30 9.69 -4.79
CA ASN A 181 19.11 9.12 -5.87
C ASN A 181 18.90 9.84 -7.22
N GLU A 182 17.90 10.72 -7.32
CA GLU A 182 17.64 11.54 -8.50
C GLU A 182 18.28 12.94 -8.40
N LEU A 183 18.80 13.31 -7.22
CA LEU A 183 19.44 14.61 -7.02
C LEU A 183 20.74 14.70 -7.83
N LYS A 184 20.78 15.68 -8.72
CA LYS A 184 21.99 16.04 -9.47
C LYS A 184 22.95 16.81 -8.56
N THR A 185 24.24 16.79 -8.90
CA THR A 185 25.23 17.59 -8.17
C THR A 185 24.98 19.08 -8.37
N LYS A 186 25.27 19.89 -7.34
CA LYS A 186 25.06 21.35 -7.35
C LYS A 186 25.74 22.03 -8.55
N ASN A 187 26.93 21.59 -8.95
CA ASN A 187 27.64 22.13 -10.11
C ASN A 187 26.91 21.88 -11.44
N ILE A 188 26.38 20.67 -11.64
CA ILE A 188 25.60 20.32 -12.85
C ILE A 188 24.34 21.19 -12.92
N LEU A 189 23.62 21.30 -11.80
CA LEU A 189 22.38 22.10 -11.71
C LEU A 189 22.63 23.58 -12.00
N ARG A 190 23.70 24.15 -11.45
CA ARG A 190 24.03 25.57 -11.66
C ARG A 190 24.43 25.87 -13.10
N LYS A 191 25.01 24.90 -13.80
CA LYS A 191 25.26 24.99 -15.25
C LYS A 191 23.94 24.92 -16.03
N SER A 192 23.05 23.99 -15.70
CA SER A 192 21.76 23.84 -16.41
C SER A 192 20.80 25.02 -16.18
N ILE A 193 20.83 25.66 -15.01
CA ILE A 193 19.99 26.81 -14.67
C ILE A 193 20.64 28.15 -15.11
N GLY A 194 21.88 28.15 -15.61
CA GLY A 194 22.56 29.36 -16.09
C GLY A 194 23.07 30.31 -15.00
N ILE A 195 23.30 29.80 -13.79
CA ILE A 195 23.75 30.60 -12.63
C ILE A 195 25.27 30.74 -12.60
N GLY A 196 25.99 29.71 -13.05
CA GLY A 196 27.45 29.66 -13.04
C GLY A 196 28.01 29.66 -11.61
N LYS A 197 28.99 30.53 -11.34
CA LYS A 197 29.66 30.65 -10.03
C LYS A 197 29.03 31.68 -9.07
N ARG A 198 28.03 32.45 -9.51
CA ARG A 198 27.35 33.50 -8.72
C ARG A 198 26.60 32.95 -7.51
N ARG A 199 26.64 33.59 -6.35
CA ARG A 199 25.85 33.12 -5.19
C ARG A 199 24.36 33.21 -5.50
N LEU A 200 23.59 32.16 -5.22
CA LEU A 200 22.15 32.11 -5.46
C LEU A 200 21.37 32.13 -4.15
N ILE A 201 20.50 33.12 -4.00
CA ILE A 201 19.41 33.10 -3.01
C ILE A 201 18.11 32.75 -3.73
N LEU A 202 17.52 31.61 -3.37
CA LEU A 202 16.18 31.24 -3.81
C LEU A 202 15.17 31.69 -2.76
N ILE A 203 14.13 32.41 -3.16
CA ILE A 203 13.09 32.92 -2.27
C ILE A 203 11.75 32.37 -2.75
N ASN A 204 10.97 31.75 -1.86
CA ASN A 204 9.68 31.17 -2.19
C ASN A 204 8.61 31.42 -1.11
N ASN A 205 7.56 32.15 -1.47
CA ASN A 205 6.39 32.41 -0.61
C ASN A 205 5.26 31.35 -0.75
N GLY A 206 5.54 30.21 -1.36
CA GLY A 206 4.60 29.11 -1.51
C GLY A 206 3.62 29.32 -2.66
N GLY A 207 2.32 29.29 -2.38
CA GLY A 207 1.28 29.47 -3.41
C GLY A 207 1.14 30.91 -3.91
N GLY A 208 1.72 31.89 -3.22
CA GLY A 208 1.69 33.31 -3.60
C GLY A 208 0.56 34.13 -2.99
N ARG A 209 -0.48 33.49 -2.43
CA ARG A 209 -1.61 34.16 -1.78
C ARG A 209 -1.18 35.04 -0.60
N ASP A 210 -0.15 34.61 0.12
CA ASP A 210 0.36 35.27 1.31
C ASP A 210 1.90 35.36 1.23
N GLY A 211 2.52 36.05 2.19
CA GLY A 211 3.98 36.14 2.27
C GLY A 211 4.60 37.20 1.35
N PHE A 212 3.79 38.09 0.78
CA PHE A 212 4.29 39.27 0.07
C PHE A 212 5.21 40.13 0.94
N ASP A 213 4.88 40.31 2.22
CA ASP A 213 5.70 41.08 3.16
C ASP A 213 7.09 40.45 3.38
N MET A 214 7.16 39.11 3.41
CA MET A 214 8.45 38.39 3.43
C MET A 214 9.27 38.74 2.18
N LEU A 215 8.67 38.73 0.99
CA LEU A 215 9.37 39.10 -0.25
C LEU A 215 9.88 40.55 -0.19
N LYS A 216 9.01 41.48 0.22
CA LYS A 216 9.35 42.90 0.40
C LYS A 216 10.53 43.09 1.35
N ASN A 217 10.50 42.43 2.51
CA ASN A 217 11.52 42.62 3.54
C ASN A 217 12.86 42.01 3.14
N VAL A 218 12.86 40.86 2.45
CA VAL A 218 14.09 40.28 1.88
C VAL A 218 14.68 41.20 0.80
N ILE A 219 13.85 41.77 -0.07
CA ILE A 219 14.30 42.74 -1.08
C ILE A 219 14.86 44.01 -0.41
N ALA A 220 14.21 44.53 0.62
CA ALA A 220 14.66 45.70 1.37
C ALA A 220 16.01 45.49 2.08
N ALA A 221 16.39 44.23 2.35
CA ALA A 221 17.71 43.89 2.90
C ALA A 221 18.82 43.84 1.84
N LYS A 222 18.48 43.77 0.53
CA LYS A 222 19.45 43.65 -0.56
C LYS A 222 20.52 44.75 -0.58
N PRO A 223 20.21 46.05 -0.40
CA PRO A 223 21.23 47.11 -0.44
C PRO A 223 22.33 46.98 0.62
N MET A 224 22.10 46.15 1.65
CA MET A 224 23.08 45.86 2.70
C MET A 224 23.95 44.63 2.37
N LEU A 225 23.70 43.95 1.25
CA LEU A 225 24.38 42.73 0.85
C LEU A 225 25.30 43.00 -0.36
N THR A 226 26.15 42.03 -0.71
CA THR A 226 27.06 42.17 -1.85
C THR A 226 26.33 42.02 -3.18
N ASP A 227 26.82 42.72 -4.21
CA ASP A 227 26.20 42.74 -5.55
C ASP A 227 26.47 41.47 -6.37
N ASP A 228 27.28 40.52 -5.90
CA ASP A 228 27.56 39.24 -6.57
C ASP A 228 26.47 38.16 -6.37
N ILE A 229 25.41 38.51 -5.63
CA ILE A 229 24.31 37.61 -5.28
C ILE A 229 23.17 37.73 -6.29
N LEU A 230 22.80 36.61 -6.89
CA LEU A 230 21.60 36.45 -7.70
C LEU A 230 20.41 36.05 -6.83
N TYR A 231 19.29 36.77 -6.96
CA TYR A 231 18.04 36.52 -6.26
C TYR A 231 17.02 35.92 -7.22
N LEU A 232 16.66 34.65 -7.02
CA LEU A 232 15.55 34.03 -7.75
C LEU A 232 14.31 34.04 -6.85
N ILE A 233 13.31 34.83 -7.22
CA ILE A 233 12.05 34.97 -6.49
C ILE A 233 10.96 34.17 -7.19
N ALA A 234 10.51 33.10 -6.54
CA ALA A 234 9.30 32.37 -6.87
C ALA A 234 8.13 32.97 -6.06
N ALA A 235 7.34 33.82 -6.70
CA ALA A 235 6.27 34.60 -6.07
C ALA A 235 4.94 33.84 -5.90
N GLY A 236 4.85 32.64 -6.48
CA GLY A 236 3.66 31.78 -6.45
C GLY A 236 2.59 32.20 -7.48
N PRO A 237 1.84 31.24 -8.05
CA PRO A 237 0.85 31.53 -9.09
C PRO A 237 -0.37 32.30 -8.59
N SER A 238 -0.70 32.20 -7.31
CA SER A 238 -1.84 32.87 -6.68
C SER A 238 -1.50 34.23 -6.05
N ILE A 239 -0.35 34.84 -6.41
CA ILE A 239 -0.05 36.20 -5.99
C ILE A 239 -1.02 37.21 -6.62
N ALA A 240 -1.48 38.17 -5.83
CA ALA A 240 -2.32 39.26 -6.32
C ALA A 240 -1.59 40.07 -7.40
N ASP A 241 -2.31 40.49 -8.45
CA ASP A 241 -1.69 41.11 -9.61
C ASP A 241 -0.99 42.42 -9.27
N ASP A 242 -1.53 43.22 -8.36
CA ASP A 242 -0.88 44.49 -7.96
C ASP A 242 0.41 44.25 -7.16
N ASN A 243 0.42 43.23 -6.30
CA ASN A 243 1.63 42.80 -5.60
C ASN A 243 2.68 42.28 -6.60
N TYR A 244 2.28 41.54 -7.63
CA TYR A 244 3.20 41.06 -8.66
C TYR A 244 3.74 42.19 -9.54
N LYS A 245 2.89 43.14 -9.95
CA LYS A 245 3.31 44.34 -10.69
C LYS A 245 4.34 45.15 -9.89
N TYR A 246 4.11 45.32 -8.59
CA TYR A 246 5.04 45.97 -7.68
C TYR A 246 6.41 45.27 -7.69
N LEU A 247 6.46 43.95 -7.48
CA LEU A 247 7.72 43.19 -7.51
C LEU A 247 8.40 43.23 -8.88
N LYS A 248 7.60 43.20 -9.96
CA LYS A 248 8.12 43.26 -11.34
C LYS A 248 8.84 44.58 -11.61
N LYS A 249 8.30 45.71 -11.12
CA LYS A 249 8.93 47.03 -11.26
C LYS A 249 10.30 47.07 -10.58
N ILE A 250 10.40 46.52 -9.37
CA ILE A 250 11.68 46.40 -8.65
C ILE A 250 12.66 45.49 -9.41
N ALA A 251 12.21 44.30 -9.83
CA ALA A 251 13.05 43.35 -10.53
C ALA A 251 13.59 43.89 -11.87
N GLN A 252 12.86 44.80 -12.54
CA GLN A 252 13.32 45.46 -13.77
C GLN A 252 14.43 46.50 -13.53
N GLN A 253 14.49 47.09 -12.34
CA GLN A 253 15.50 48.08 -11.96
C GLN A 253 16.79 47.43 -11.42
N GLU A 254 16.71 46.15 -11.01
CA GLU A 254 17.78 45.42 -10.34
C GLU A 254 18.32 44.29 -11.22
N LYS A 255 19.56 44.43 -11.71
CA LYS A 255 20.19 43.44 -12.63
C LYS A 255 20.31 42.03 -12.05
N ASN A 256 20.25 41.88 -10.73
CA ASN A 256 20.47 40.63 -10.01
C ASN A 256 19.18 40.00 -9.43
N ILE A 257 17.99 40.47 -9.84
CA ILE A 257 16.71 39.88 -9.41
C ILE A 257 16.03 39.19 -10.59
N ILE A 258 15.74 37.90 -10.45
CA ILE A 258 14.92 37.13 -11.37
C ILE A 258 13.59 36.84 -10.68
N LEU A 259 12.52 37.47 -11.18
CA LEU A 259 11.16 37.23 -10.70
C LEU A 259 10.44 36.21 -11.59
N ARG A 260 9.77 35.24 -10.97
CA ARG A 260 8.91 34.24 -11.62
C ARG A 260 7.65 34.00 -10.78
N LYS A 261 6.49 33.84 -11.42
CA LYS A 261 5.28 33.34 -10.73
C LYS A 261 5.44 31.88 -10.33
N PHE A 262 6.01 31.05 -11.20
CA PHE A 262 6.22 29.62 -10.95
C PHE A 262 7.61 29.17 -11.44
N VAL A 263 8.19 28.19 -10.75
CA VAL A 263 9.51 27.61 -11.07
C VAL A 263 9.35 26.10 -11.14
N HIS A 264 9.56 25.53 -12.33
CA HIS A 264 9.60 24.08 -12.56
C HIS A 264 10.86 23.48 -11.95
N ASP A 265 10.86 22.16 -11.71
CA ASP A 265 11.98 21.45 -11.07
C ASP A 265 12.45 22.16 -9.79
N PHE A 266 11.49 22.56 -8.95
CA PHE A 266 11.74 23.47 -7.84
C PHE A 266 12.78 22.92 -6.84
N THR A 267 12.77 21.61 -6.58
CA THR A 267 13.74 20.94 -5.71
C THR A 267 15.17 21.04 -6.24
N ASP A 268 15.38 20.98 -7.57
CA ASP A 268 16.69 21.21 -8.19
C ASP A 268 17.17 22.64 -7.97
N HIS A 269 16.27 23.62 -8.05
CA HIS A 269 16.60 25.02 -7.73
C HIS A 269 16.97 25.21 -6.26
N VAL A 270 16.29 24.51 -5.34
CA VAL A 270 16.66 24.52 -3.91
C VAL A 270 18.05 23.91 -3.70
N ASN A 271 18.38 22.82 -4.39
CA ASN A 271 19.69 22.18 -4.30
C ASN A 271 20.81 23.04 -4.94
N ALA A 272 20.49 23.80 -5.98
CA ALA A 272 21.42 24.72 -6.64
C ALA A 272 21.73 25.98 -5.81
N ALA A 273 20.83 26.35 -4.89
CA ALA A 273 20.91 27.56 -4.09
C ALA A 273 22.04 27.51 -3.04
N ASP A 274 22.55 28.68 -2.71
CA ASP A 274 23.46 28.91 -1.58
C ASP A 274 22.66 29.25 -0.30
N LEU A 275 21.48 29.86 -0.47
CA LEU A 275 20.51 30.10 0.59
C LEU A 275 19.08 29.92 0.07
N TYR A 276 18.24 29.21 0.82
CA TYR A 276 16.82 29.06 0.52
C TYR A 276 15.96 29.76 1.58
N ILE A 277 15.19 30.76 1.16
CA ILE A 277 14.28 31.52 2.01
C ILE A 277 12.84 31.11 1.70
N THR A 278 12.09 30.70 2.72
CA THR A 278 10.74 30.14 2.51
C THR A 278 9.82 30.32 3.70
N MET A 279 8.51 30.20 3.47
CA MET A 279 7.51 30.22 4.55
C MET A 279 7.48 28.94 5.42
N GLY A 280 8.15 27.86 5.04
CA GLY A 280 8.27 26.66 5.89
C GLY A 280 7.05 25.74 5.90
N GLY A 281 6.27 25.72 4.81
CA GLY A 281 5.27 24.67 4.60
C GLY A 281 5.90 23.27 4.43
N TYR A 282 5.09 22.22 4.52
CA TYR A 282 5.54 20.81 4.43
C TYR A 282 6.47 20.52 3.24
N ASN A 283 6.12 20.93 2.02
CA ASN A 283 6.97 20.70 0.84
C ASN A 283 8.30 21.47 0.92
N SER A 284 8.29 22.70 1.44
CA SER A 284 9.50 23.51 1.59
C SER A 284 10.45 22.90 2.61
N ILE A 285 9.93 22.48 3.77
CA ILE A 285 10.71 21.77 4.79
C ILE A 285 11.29 20.48 4.22
N ASN A 286 10.51 19.71 3.46
CA ASN A 286 11.00 18.51 2.80
C ASN A 286 12.14 18.80 1.82
N ASN A 287 12.05 19.88 1.04
CA ASN A 287 13.16 20.30 0.18
C ASN A 287 14.43 20.62 0.99
N ILE A 288 14.29 21.31 2.13
CA ILE A 288 15.41 21.62 3.02
C ILE A 288 16.05 20.34 3.57
N LEU A 289 15.23 19.40 4.07
CA LEU A 289 15.71 18.14 4.64
C LEU A 289 16.38 17.26 3.56
N LEU A 290 15.83 17.25 2.35
CA LEU A 290 16.33 16.45 1.23
C LEU A 290 17.67 16.98 0.71
N THR A 291 17.78 18.30 0.50
CA THR A 291 18.95 18.95 -0.12
C THR A 291 20.02 19.36 0.88
N GLY A 292 19.66 19.57 2.15
CA GLY A 292 20.56 20.15 3.16
C GLY A 292 20.94 21.61 2.92
N THR A 293 20.23 22.30 2.01
CA THR A 293 20.51 23.70 1.66
C THR A 293 20.33 24.61 2.87
N SER A 294 21.30 25.51 3.09
CA SER A 294 21.21 26.55 4.14
C SER A 294 19.92 27.34 3.95
N SER A 295 19.18 27.58 5.04
CA SER A 295 17.80 28.08 4.92
C SER A 295 17.40 29.07 6.00
N ILE A 296 16.50 29.97 5.63
CA ILE A 296 15.76 30.86 6.53
C ILE A 296 14.27 30.59 6.36
N VAL A 297 13.59 30.26 7.45
CA VAL A 297 12.16 29.96 7.46
C VAL A 297 11.37 31.08 8.10
N PHE A 298 10.32 31.51 7.41
CA PHE A 298 9.37 32.55 7.80
C PHE A 298 7.98 31.94 8.04
N PRO A 299 7.78 31.23 9.16
CA PRO A 299 6.52 30.54 9.40
C PRO A 299 5.38 31.56 9.48
N ARG A 300 4.25 31.25 8.84
CA ARG A 300 3.05 32.08 8.97
C ARG A 300 2.52 31.98 10.40
N ARG A 301 2.45 33.11 11.11
CA ARG A 301 1.96 33.16 12.50
C ARG A 301 0.54 32.60 12.66
N THR A 302 -0.32 32.78 11.67
CA THR A 302 -1.70 32.26 11.67
C THR A 302 -1.83 30.78 11.27
N ASP A 303 -0.77 30.16 10.72
CA ASP A 303 -0.75 28.74 10.37
C ASP A 303 -0.02 27.96 11.48
N LYS A 304 -0.80 27.40 12.41
CA LYS A 304 -0.29 26.62 13.54
C LYS A 304 0.65 25.50 13.10
N GLU A 305 0.39 24.84 11.96
CA GLU A 305 1.25 23.74 11.51
C GLU A 305 2.63 24.23 11.05
N GLN A 306 2.71 25.40 10.40
CA GLN A 306 4.00 25.97 10.00
C GLN A 306 4.82 26.39 11.20
N VAL A 307 4.19 26.99 12.21
CA VAL A 307 4.85 27.35 13.47
C VAL A 307 5.39 26.11 14.17
N LEU A 308 4.58 25.05 14.30
CA LEU A 308 5.00 23.79 14.91
C LEU A 308 6.15 23.13 14.13
N ARG A 309 6.09 23.11 12.78
CA ARG A 309 7.20 22.60 11.95
C ARG A 309 8.47 23.43 12.14
N ALA A 310 8.36 24.75 12.13
CA ALA A 310 9.51 25.64 12.32
C ALA A 310 10.17 25.41 13.67
N ALA A 311 9.38 25.36 14.76
CA ALA A 311 9.89 25.10 16.10
C ALA A 311 10.59 23.74 16.20
N LYS A 312 9.99 22.70 15.62
CA LYS A 312 10.55 21.34 15.63
C LYS A 312 11.90 21.24 14.90
N TYR A 313 12.00 21.86 13.73
CA TYR A 313 13.21 21.81 12.92
C TYR A 313 14.14 23.02 13.13
N ARG A 314 13.96 23.79 14.22
CA ARG A 314 14.71 25.03 14.51
C ARG A 314 16.23 24.85 14.57
N ALA A 315 16.70 23.64 14.87
CA ALA A 315 18.13 23.34 14.86
C ALA A 315 18.70 23.29 13.43
N LEU A 316 17.85 23.08 12.42
CA LEU A 316 18.24 22.80 11.04
C LEU A 316 18.37 24.04 10.16
N PHE A 317 17.65 25.11 10.50
CA PHE A 317 17.60 26.35 9.74
C PHE A 317 17.40 27.55 10.66
N GLN A 318 17.65 28.74 10.14
CA GLN A 318 17.33 29.97 10.86
C GLN A 318 15.83 30.27 10.76
N ILE A 319 15.25 30.85 11.81
CA ILE A 319 13.87 31.35 11.79
C ILE A 319 13.91 32.88 11.77
N ALA A 320 13.02 33.49 10.99
CA ALA A 320 12.82 34.93 10.93
C ALA A 320 11.33 35.26 10.88
N ASP A 321 10.98 36.45 11.36
CA ASP A 321 9.60 36.92 11.41
C ASP A 321 9.30 37.91 10.29
N SER A 322 8.03 38.04 9.92
CA SER A 322 7.58 39.04 8.94
C SER A 322 7.97 40.45 9.35
N ASP A 323 7.99 40.78 10.64
CA ASP A 323 8.24 42.15 11.13
C ASP A 323 9.75 42.45 11.30
N SER A 324 10.60 41.54 10.82
CA SER A 324 12.06 41.67 10.88
C SER A 324 12.53 42.91 10.13
N LYS A 325 13.23 43.83 10.83
CA LYS A 325 13.88 44.98 10.20
C LYS A 325 14.91 44.53 9.15
N ALA A 326 15.07 45.30 8.08
CA ALA A 326 15.97 44.99 6.97
C ALA A 326 17.41 44.66 7.41
N LYS A 327 17.96 45.39 8.39
CA LYS A 327 19.30 45.14 8.96
C LYS A 327 19.42 43.75 9.59
N TYR A 328 18.46 43.37 10.43
CA TYR A 328 18.43 42.04 11.07
C TYR A 328 18.34 40.92 10.03
N LEU A 329 17.54 41.14 8.98
CA LEU A 329 17.41 40.16 7.91
C LEU A 329 18.68 40.06 7.05
N ALA A 330 19.35 41.18 6.76
CA ALA A 330 20.65 41.17 6.09
C ALA A 330 21.68 40.36 6.89
N ASP A 331 21.73 40.52 8.22
CA ASP A 331 22.63 39.75 9.09
C ASP A 331 22.35 38.24 9.04
N LYS A 332 21.08 37.84 9.09
CA LYS A 332 20.68 36.44 8.92
C LYS A 332 21.06 35.89 7.54
N ILE A 333 20.88 36.67 6.48
CA ILE A 333 21.24 36.28 5.12
C ILE A 333 22.76 36.08 5.01
N ARG A 334 23.58 37.02 5.53
CA ARG A 334 25.04 36.86 5.55
C ARG A 334 25.46 35.61 6.32
N SER A 335 24.87 35.37 7.49
CA SER A 335 25.10 34.15 8.28
C SER A 335 24.71 32.89 7.51
N GLY A 336 23.55 32.92 6.84
CA GLY A 336 23.03 31.82 6.02
C GLY A 336 23.94 31.48 4.85
N LEU A 337 24.47 32.48 4.15
CA LEU A 337 25.41 32.30 3.02
C LEU A 337 26.80 31.80 3.44
N ARG A 338 27.22 32.08 4.68
CA ARG A 338 28.48 31.56 5.25
C ARG A 338 28.34 30.13 5.77
N SER A 339 27.12 29.71 6.08
CA SER A 339 26.84 28.36 6.58
C SER A 339 27.13 27.34 5.49
N LYS A 340 27.97 26.34 5.79
CA LYS A 340 28.20 25.23 4.88
C LYS A 340 26.89 24.45 4.67
N GLN A 341 26.67 23.98 3.45
CA GLN A 341 25.61 23.01 3.17
C GLN A 341 25.78 21.83 4.12
N ARG A 342 24.72 21.50 4.86
CA ARG A 342 24.82 20.52 5.92
C ARG A 342 24.84 19.13 5.30
N SER A 343 25.97 18.45 5.36
CA SER A 343 26.02 17.02 5.08
C SER A 343 25.25 16.28 6.17
N LEU A 344 24.34 15.36 5.79
CA LEU A 344 23.83 14.23 6.60
C LEU A 344 22.39 14.26 7.16
N PHE A 345 21.42 15.04 6.67
CA PHE A 345 20.00 14.75 7.02
C PHE A 345 19.44 13.51 6.32
N HIS A 346 20.06 13.07 5.23
CA HIS A 346 19.53 12.06 4.33
C HIS A 346 19.68 10.61 4.83
N LYS A 347 20.30 10.40 6.01
CA LYS A 347 20.29 9.10 6.71
C LYS A 347 19.19 9.01 7.78
N GLN A 348 18.58 10.15 8.13
CA GLN A 348 17.62 10.25 9.24
C GLN A 348 16.16 10.26 8.77
N TYR A 349 15.91 10.61 7.50
CA TYR A 349 14.56 10.78 6.95
C TYR A 349 14.35 9.92 5.69
N PHE A 350 13.11 9.49 5.48
CA PHE A 350 12.65 8.67 4.36
C PHE A 350 11.84 9.52 3.38
N PHE A 351 12.33 9.69 2.15
CA PHE A 351 11.69 10.53 1.12
C PHE A 351 10.93 9.75 0.05
N ASP A 352 10.72 8.45 0.28
CA ASP A 352 10.07 7.52 -0.65
C ASP A 352 8.55 7.43 -0.45
N GLY A 353 7.94 8.42 0.21
CA GLY A 353 6.53 8.45 0.57
C GLY A 353 5.57 8.26 -0.60
N ALA A 354 5.87 8.88 -1.74
CA ALA A 354 5.04 8.73 -2.93
C ALA A 354 5.08 7.29 -3.46
N LYS A 355 6.29 6.71 -3.53
CA LYS A 355 6.54 5.36 -4.00
C LYS A 355 5.93 4.31 -3.08
N LYS A 356 6.11 4.43 -1.76
CA LYS A 356 5.50 3.52 -0.76
C LYS A 356 3.98 3.58 -0.79
N THR A 357 3.39 4.78 -0.90
CA THR A 357 1.93 4.93 -1.04
C THR A 357 1.43 4.26 -2.32
N ALA A 358 2.10 4.48 -3.45
CA ALA A 358 1.75 3.88 -4.73
C ALA A 358 1.89 2.33 -4.70
N ALA A 359 2.96 1.82 -4.08
CA ALA A 359 3.20 0.40 -3.88
C ALA A 359 2.13 -0.24 -3.00
N PHE A 360 1.74 0.44 -1.91
CA PHE A 360 0.66 0.02 -1.03
C PHE A 360 -0.65 -0.09 -1.81
N LEU A 361 -1.04 0.95 -2.55
CA LEU A 361 -2.28 0.96 -3.32
C LEU A 361 -2.28 -0.16 -4.36
N ASN A 362 -1.18 -0.32 -5.10
CA ASN A 362 -1.04 -1.40 -6.07
C ASN A 362 -1.20 -2.77 -5.41
N SER A 363 -0.58 -2.99 -4.25
CA SER A 363 -0.66 -4.26 -3.51
C SER A 363 -2.02 -4.53 -2.90
N ALA A 364 -2.65 -3.53 -2.28
CA ALA A 364 -4.00 -3.62 -1.75
C ALA A 364 -4.99 -4.01 -2.86
N LEU A 365 -4.92 -3.37 -4.02
CA LEU A 365 -5.81 -3.62 -5.17
C LEU A 365 -5.66 -5.00 -5.83
N SER A 366 -4.58 -5.70 -5.54
CA SER A 366 -4.25 -6.94 -6.25
C SER A 366 -4.23 -8.17 -5.35
N ILE A 367 -3.79 -8.05 -4.09
CA ILE A 367 -3.76 -9.16 -3.13
C ILE A 367 -5.13 -9.28 -2.44
N ASN A 368 -5.77 -10.42 -2.59
CA ASN A 368 -7.09 -10.68 -1.99
C ASN A 368 -7.05 -11.75 -0.91
N THR A 369 -6.03 -12.60 -0.91
CA THR A 369 -5.94 -13.76 -0.03
C THR A 369 -4.57 -13.89 0.60
N LEU A 370 -4.52 -14.07 1.92
CA LEU A 370 -3.33 -14.58 2.60
C LEU A 370 -3.52 -16.07 2.95
N LYS A 371 -2.50 -16.88 2.68
CA LYS A 371 -2.37 -18.20 3.28
C LYS A 371 -1.29 -18.18 4.35
N ILE A 372 -1.66 -18.44 5.59
CA ILE A 372 -0.76 -18.36 6.74
C ILE A 372 -0.48 -19.78 7.23
N ARG A 373 0.75 -20.22 7.06
CA ARG A 373 1.26 -21.48 7.62
C ARG A 373 1.64 -21.23 9.08
N LEU A 374 0.86 -21.77 10.01
CA LEU A 374 1.04 -21.49 11.44
C LEU A 374 2.24 -22.23 12.03
N HIS A 375 2.47 -23.48 11.60
CA HIS A 375 3.58 -24.32 12.04
C HIS A 375 3.71 -25.53 11.11
N THR A 376 4.75 -26.35 11.31
CA THR A 376 4.96 -27.60 10.55
C THR A 376 4.52 -28.86 11.30
N TYR A 377 4.29 -28.81 12.62
CA TYR A 377 3.77 -29.97 13.37
C TYR A 377 2.46 -30.51 12.79
N CYS A 378 2.33 -31.83 12.73
CA CYS A 378 1.15 -32.51 12.23
C CYS A 378 0.89 -33.77 13.08
N ASN A 379 -0.37 -34.11 13.28
CA ASN A 379 -0.77 -35.35 13.94
C ASN A 379 -0.98 -36.52 12.94
N ALA A 380 -0.58 -36.35 11.68
CA ALA A 380 -0.54 -37.38 10.64
C ALA A 380 0.85 -37.43 10.00
N ASP A 381 1.20 -38.56 9.36
CA ASP A 381 2.54 -38.81 8.83
C ASP A 381 2.54 -39.11 7.32
N CYS A 382 1.87 -38.25 6.55
CA CYS A 382 1.58 -38.51 5.13
C CYS A 382 2.84 -38.83 4.28
N GLY A 383 2.77 -39.90 3.49
CA GLY A 383 3.89 -40.39 2.67
C GLY A 383 4.38 -39.42 1.60
N MET A 384 3.56 -38.44 1.21
CA MET A 384 3.89 -37.40 0.22
C MET A 384 4.22 -36.04 0.81
N CYS A 385 4.14 -35.85 2.14
CA CYS A 385 4.41 -34.55 2.74
C CYS A 385 5.90 -34.21 2.64
N SER A 386 6.19 -32.99 2.18
CA SER A 386 7.54 -32.41 2.06
C SER A 386 7.91 -31.44 3.20
N TRP A 387 7.05 -31.30 4.22
CA TRP A 387 7.23 -30.32 5.30
C TRP A 387 7.67 -30.95 6.63
N LYS A 388 7.92 -32.26 6.65
CA LYS A 388 8.26 -33.00 7.87
C LYS A 388 9.66 -32.67 8.41
N GLU A 389 10.56 -32.17 7.56
CA GLU A 389 11.99 -32.13 7.87
C GLU A 389 12.41 -30.92 8.74
N LYS A 390 11.54 -29.92 8.93
CA LYS A 390 11.83 -28.77 9.79
C LYS A 390 10.68 -28.46 10.74
N ILE A 391 11.00 -28.37 12.01
CA ILE A 391 10.05 -28.01 13.06
C ILE A 391 10.09 -26.49 13.26
N GLU A 392 9.01 -25.82 12.86
CA GLU A 392 8.90 -24.36 12.91
C GLU A 392 7.49 -23.95 13.33
N ARG A 393 7.40 -22.79 13.99
CA ARG A 393 6.14 -22.23 14.46
C ARG A 393 6.17 -20.71 14.36
N LEU A 394 5.14 -20.17 13.70
CA LEU A 394 4.90 -18.74 13.66
C LEU A 394 4.32 -18.27 15.01
N PRO A 395 4.98 -17.37 15.74
CA PRO A 395 4.48 -16.90 17.03
C PRO A 395 3.15 -16.15 16.89
N TYR A 396 2.26 -16.32 17.86
CA TYR A 396 0.92 -15.74 17.82
C TYR A 396 0.94 -14.20 17.69
N LYS A 397 1.90 -13.52 18.33
CA LYS A 397 2.10 -12.08 18.18
C LYS A 397 2.32 -11.63 16.73
N ASN A 398 3.02 -12.45 15.93
CA ASN A 398 3.27 -12.18 14.52
C ASN A 398 2.00 -12.46 13.70
N VAL A 399 1.21 -13.48 14.05
CA VAL A 399 -0.11 -13.73 13.45
C VAL A 399 -1.03 -12.51 13.63
N LEU A 400 -1.10 -11.94 14.85
CA LEU A 400 -1.87 -10.73 15.12
C LEU A 400 -1.41 -9.55 14.25
N LYS A 401 -0.10 -9.28 14.21
CA LYS A 401 0.48 -8.21 13.38
C LYS A 401 0.17 -8.40 11.88
N ILE A 402 0.20 -9.63 11.39
CA ILE A 402 -0.19 -9.96 10.01
C ILE A 402 -1.64 -9.61 9.76
N LEU A 403 -2.55 -10.03 10.64
CA LEU A 403 -3.99 -9.81 10.49
C LEU A 403 -4.34 -8.32 10.58
N ASP A 404 -3.68 -7.56 11.45
CA ASP A 404 -3.81 -6.09 11.52
C ASP A 404 -3.44 -5.43 10.18
N GLN A 405 -2.26 -5.76 9.65
CA GLN A 405 -1.79 -5.16 8.41
C GLN A 405 -2.54 -5.65 7.18
N ALA A 406 -3.01 -6.90 7.17
CA ALA A 406 -3.89 -7.44 6.14
C ALA A 406 -5.23 -6.68 6.08
N SER A 407 -5.76 -6.27 7.24
CA SER A 407 -7.00 -5.50 7.33
C SER A 407 -6.82 -4.11 6.70
N LEU A 408 -5.67 -3.47 6.95
CA LEU A 408 -5.34 -2.17 6.33
C LEU A 408 -5.24 -2.24 4.80
N LEU A 409 -4.74 -3.36 4.28
CA LEU A 409 -4.67 -3.63 2.84
C LEU A 409 -6.02 -3.99 2.23
N GLY A 410 -7.06 -4.16 3.04
CA GLY A 410 -8.37 -4.60 2.59
C GLY A 410 -8.36 -6.01 2.01
N ILE A 411 -7.46 -6.87 2.48
CA ILE A 411 -7.45 -8.30 2.15
C ILE A 411 -8.77 -8.90 2.64
N LYS A 412 -9.36 -9.80 1.85
CA LYS A 412 -10.69 -10.35 2.16
C LYS A 412 -10.61 -11.74 2.78
N ASN A 413 -9.67 -12.55 2.33
CA ASN A 413 -9.61 -13.97 2.68
C ASN A 413 -8.35 -14.29 3.47
N ILE A 414 -8.50 -14.98 4.59
CA ILE A 414 -7.42 -15.59 5.36
C ILE A 414 -7.62 -17.09 5.38
N ASN A 415 -6.63 -17.82 4.90
CA ASN A 415 -6.59 -19.28 4.97
C ASN A 415 -5.50 -19.72 5.94
N PHE A 416 -5.89 -20.35 7.05
CA PHE A 416 -4.94 -20.93 7.99
C PHE A 416 -4.58 -22.35 7.56
N THR A 417 -3.28 -22.63 7.50
CA THR A 417 -2.71 -23.92 7.10
C THR A 417 -1.45 -24.21 7.94
N GLY A 418 -0.69 -25.25 7.60
CA GLY A 418 0.39 -25.74 8.45
C GLY A 418 0.89 -27.11 8.03
N GLY A 419 1.49 -27.81 8.99
CA GLY A 419 1.22 -29.24 9.14
C GLY A 419 -0.28 -29.42 9.40
N GLU A 420 -0.70 -29.42 10.67
CA GLU A 420 -2.13 -29.44 11.02
C GLU A 420 -2.54 -28.21 11.86
N PRO A 421 -3.28 -27.24 11.30
CA PRO A 421 -3.63 -26.01 12.01
C PRO A 421 -4.51 -26.22 13.25
N SER A 422 -5.32 -27.29 13.32
CA SER A 422 -6.19 -27.53 14.48
C SER A 422 -5.44 -27.90 15.76
N ILE A 423 -4.14 -28.19 15.68
CA ILE A 423 -3.27 -28.43 16.86
C ILE A 423 -2.36 -27.24 17.18
N TYR A 424 -2.46 -26.12 16.46
CA TYR A 424 -1.78 -24.89 16.83
C TYR A 424 -2.33 -24.38 18.17
N PRO A 425 -1.48 -24.09 19.18
CA PRO A 425 -1.96 -23.78 20.53
C PRO A 425 -2.96 -22.60 20.59
N GLU A 426 -2.74 -21.57 19.78
CA GLU A 426 -3.59 -20.37 19.73
C GLU A 426 -4.59 -20.35 18.56
N ILE A 427 -4.95 -21.51 17.99
CA ILE A 427 -5.81 -21.56 16.78
C ILE A 427 -7.15 -20.85 16.98
N ILE A 428 -7.80 -21.07 18.13
CA ILE A 428 -9.11 -20.46 18.41
C ILE A 428 -8.99 -18.93 18.48
N GLN A 429 -7.95 -18.43 19.14
CA GLN A 429 -7.71 -17.01 19.28
C GLN A 429 -7.37 -16.37 17.93
N ALA A 430 -6.58 -17.06 17.08
CA ALA A 430 -6.27 -16.58 15.73
C ALA A 430 -7.52 -16.52 14.83
N LEU A 431 -8.37 -17.55 14.87
CA LEU A 431 -9.62 -17.60 14.10
C LEU A 431 -10.58 -16.48 14.53
N LYS A 432 -10.80 -16.30 15.84
CA LYS A 432 -11.68 -15.25 16.38
C LYS A 432 -11.16 -13.87 16.00
N TYR A 433 -9.86 -13.62 16.19
CA TYR A 433 -9.26 -12.33 15.85
C TYR A 433 -9.40 -12.00 14.36
N ALA A 434 -9.24 -13.01 13.48
CA ALA A 434 -9.45 -12.82 12.05
C ALA A 434 -10.93 -12.50 11.72
N LYS A 435 -11.90 -13.16 12.38
CA LYS A 435 -13.32 -12.84 12.21
C LYS A 435 -13.68 -11.45 12.72
N ASP A 436 -13.14 -11.03 13.86
CA ASP A 436 -13.36 -9.69 14.43
C ASP A 436 -12.87 -8.57 13.50
N LYS A 437 -11.85 -8.86 12.68
CA LYS A 437 -11.33 -7.95 11.63
C LYS A 437 -12.16 -7.97 10.33
N GLY A 438 -13.19 -8.81 10.25
CA GLY A 438 -14.09 -8.91 9.11
C GLY A 438 -13.60 -9.79 7.96
N PHE A 439 -12.61 -10.67 8.18
CA PHE A 439 -12.14 -11.57 7.14
C PHE A 439 -13.13 -12.73 6.89
N TYR A 440 -13.12 -13.21 5.64
CA TYR A 440 -13.55 -14.57 5.33
C TYR A 440 -12.42 -15.53 5.73
N VAL A 441 -12.71 -16.44 6.66
CA VAL A 441 -11.72 -17.30 7.30
C VAL A 441 -11.95 -18.74 6.89
N SER A 442 -10.95 -19.33 6.25
CA SER A 442 -10.93 -20.76 5.93
C SER A 442 -9.76 -21.49 6.57
N ILE A 443 -9.90 -22.81 6.70
CA ILE A 443 -8.85 -23.68 7.23
C ILE A 443 -8.57 -24.81 6.26
N SER A 444 -7.31 -25.05 5.92
CA SER A 444 -6.91 -26.25 5.16
C SER A 444 -6.30 -27.26 6.14
N SER A 445 -6.95 -28.41 6.31
CA SER A 445 -6.66 -29.34 7.40
C SER A 445 -6.82 -30.80 7.01
N ASN A 446 -6.14 -31.67 7.74
CA ASN A 446 -6.24 -33.13 7.61
C ASN A 446 -7.53 -33.72 8.20
N GLY A 447 -8.32 -32.91 8.94
CA GLY A 447 -9.61 -33.30 9.50
C GLY A 447 -9.55 -34.07 10.82
N ILE A 448 -8.37 -34.30 11.39
CA ILE A 448 -8.19 -34.94 12.69
C ILE A 448 -8.24 -33.87 13.79
N TRP A 449 -9.44 -33.31 14.01
CA TRP A 449 -9.64 -32.24 14.98
C TRP A 449 -9.86 -32.75 16.40
N PRO A 450 -9.18 -32.16 17.42
CA PRO A 450 -9.41 -32.51 18.81
C PRO A 450 -10.88 -32.27 19.21
N LYS A 451 -11.50 -33.26 19.86
CA LYS A 451 -12.93 -33.23 20.24
C LYS A 451 -13.30 -31.95 20.99
N ARG A 452 -12.44 -31.51 21.92
CA ARG A 452 -12.65 -30.33 22.78
C ARG A 452 -12.81 -29.00 22.05
N ILE A 453 -12.22 -28.84 20.86
CA ILE A 453 -12.21 -27.56 20.12
C ILE A 453 -12.92 -27.63 18.76
N ARG A 454 -13.34 -28.82 18.31
CA ARG A 454 -13.99 -29.02 17.01
C ARG A 454 -15.19 -28.09 16.81
N GLY A 455 -16.05 -28.00 17.82
CA GLY A 455 -17.23 -27.12 17.77
C GLY A 455 -16.85 -25.64 17.67
N THR A 456 -15.86 -25.20 18.43
CA THR A 456 -15.38 -23.82 18.39
C THR A 456 -14.77 -23.47 17.02
N ILE A 457 -13.94 -24.36 16.44
CA ILE A 457 -13.38 -24.17 15.09
C ILE A 457 -14.51 -24.04 14.07
N ALA A 458 -15.42 -25.02 14.03
CA ALA A 458 -16.52 -25.04 13.06
C ALA A 458 -17.41 -23.78 13.16
N ASN A 459 -17.70 -23.30 14.37
CA ASN A 459 -18.52 -22.11 14.55
C ASN A 459 -17.80 -20.82 14.14
N THR A 460 -16.47 -20.78 14.17
CA THR A 460 -15.70 -19.57 13.87
C THR A 460 -15.34 -19.44 12.37
N ILE A 461 -15.09 -20.54 11.66
CA ILE A 461 -14.70 -20.51 10.24
C ILE A 461 -15.90 -20.32 9.29
N ASP A 462 -15.61 -19.83 8.09
CA ASP A 462 -16.58 -19.72 7.00
C ASP A 462 -16.51 -20.91 6.02
N SER A 463 -15.38 -21.59 5.91
CA SER A 463 -15.23 -22.84 5.13
C SER A 463 -14.03 -23.67 5.57
N ALA A 464 -14.01 -24.94 5.17
CA ALA A 464 -12.88 -25.83 5.39
C ALA A 464 -12.47 -26.56 4.10
N ASP A 465 -11.16 -26.71 3.90
CA ASP A 465 -10.59 -27.65 2.96
C ASP A 465 -10.10 -28.89 3.72
N LEU A 466 -10.73 -30.04 3.49
CA LEU A 466 -10.38 -31.30 4.14
C LEU A 466 -9.60 -32.22 3.20
N SER A 467 -8.54 -32.80 3.74
CA SER A 467 -7.64 -33.67 3.01
C SER A 467 -8.08 -35.14 3.11
N ILE A 468 -8.59 -35.72 2.02
CA ILE A 468 -9.04 -37.14 1.93
C ILE A 468 -8.57 -37.68 0.57
N ASP A 469 -7.76 -38.75 0.57
CA ASP A 469 -7.03 -39.20 -0.64
C ASP A 469 -7.50 -40.54 -1.22
N ALA A 470 -8.46 -41.22 -0.59
CA ALA A 470 -9.07 -42.44 -1.11
C ALA A 470 -10.53 -42.60 -0.63
N GLY A 471 -11.31 -43.41 -1.33
CA GLY A 471 -12.71 -43.70 -1.01
C GLY A 471 -12.91 -44.76 0.08
N ASN A 472 -11.83 -45.43 0.51
CA ASN A 472 -11.83 -46.44 1.57
C ASN A 472 -10.81 -46.11 2.66
N LYS A 473 -10.94 -46.81 3.80
CA LYS A 473 -10.12 -46.58 5.00
C LYS A 473 -8.68 -47.03 4.78
N GLU A 474 -8.51 -48.21 4.22
CA GLU A 474 -7.23 -48.92 4.06
C GLU A 474 -6.24 -48.06 3.27
N ASP A 475 -6.65 -47.61 2.09
CA ASP A 475 -5.83 -46.79 1.20
C ASP A 475 -5.60 -45.39 1.78
N ASN A 476 -6.64 -44.76 2.33
CA ASN A 476 -6.51 -43.40 2.85
C ASN A 476 -5.58 -43.36 4.07
N ASP A 477 -5.74 -44.27 5.03
CA ASP A 477 -4.90 -44.34 6.24
C ASP A 477 -3.45 -44.66 5.88
N LEU A 478 -3.22 -45.53 4.87
CA LEU A 478 -1.90 -45.83 4.33
C LEU A 478 -1.24 -44.57 3.72
N ILE A 479 -1.94 -43.87 2.82
CA ILE A 479 -1.44 -42.64 2.18
C ILE A 479 -1.11 -41.56 3.22
N ARG A 480 -1.97 -41.41 4.23
CA ARG A 480 -1.87 -40.39 5.28
C ARG A 480 -0.95 -40.80 6.44
N GLY A 481 -0.45 -42.03 6.44
CA GLY A 481 0.49 -42.54 7.46
C GLY A 481 -0.09 -42.54 8.87
N LYS A 482 -1.41 -42.77 9.02
CA LYS A 482 -2.06 -42.78 10.34
C LYS A 482 -3.30 -43.64 10.36
N SER A 483 -3.29 -44.69 11.19
CA SER A 483 -4.47 -45.49 11.48
C SER A 483 -5.59 -44.64 12.11
N GLY A 484 -6.81 -44.81 11.62
CA GLY A 484 -7.99 -44.09 12.07
C GLY A 484 -8.14 -42.68 11.49
N TYR A 485 -7.27 -42.27 10.56
CA TYR A 485 -7.36 -40.97 9.89
C TYR A 485 -8.71 -40.83 9.21
N PHE A 486 -9.07 -41.79 8.35
CA PHE A 486 -10.24 -41.74 7.50
C PHE A 486 -11.52 -41.55 8.32
N LYS A 487 -11.68 -42.36 9.39
CA LYS A 487 -12.80 -42.26 10.33
C LYS A 487 -12.86 -40.88 10.99
N SER A 488 -11.72 -40.32 11.40
CA SER A 488 -11.70 -38.99 12.03
C SER A 488 -12.01 -37.87 11.04
N ALA A 489 -11.45 -37.92 9.83
CA ALA A 489 -11.68 -36.94 8.78
C ALA A 489 -13.15 -36.92 8.34
N LEU A 490 -13.76 -38.09 8.14
CA LEU A 490 -15.19 -38.21 7.82
C LEU A 490 -16.10 -37.73 8.96
N ARG A 491 -15.72 -37.95 10.22
CA ARG A 491 -16.45 -37.39 11.36
C ARG A 491 -16.42 -35.86 11.36
N THR A 492 -15.28 -35.26 11.05
CA THR A 492 -15.15 -33.81 10.93
C THR A 492 -15.93 -33.27 9.74
N LEU A 493 -15.88 -33.97 8.58
CA LEU A 493 -16.69 -33.65 7.41
C LEU A 493 -18.19 -33.64 7.76
N ALA A 494 -18.71 -34.72 8.35
CA ALA A 494 -20.11 -34.84 8.72
C ALA A 494 -20.52 -33.70 9.68
N TYR A 495 -19.70 -33.42 10.68
CA TYR A 495 -19.94 -32.34 11.64
C TYR A 495 -20.01 -30.96 10.97
N LEU A 496 -19.12 -30.68 10.01
CA LEU A 496 -19.14 -29.40 9.27
C LEU A 496 -20.36 -29.28 8.36
N LEU A 497 -20.76 -30.37 7.70
CA LEU A 497 -21.96 -30.40 6.87
C LEU A 497 -23.24 -30.22 7.69
N GLU A 498 -23.30 -30.77 8.91
CA GLU A 498 -24.40 -30.55 9.87
C GLU A 498 -24.51 -29.08 10.28
N LYS A 499 -23.37 -28.39 10.41
CA LYS A 499 -23.31 -26.95 10.68
C LYS A 499 -23.46 -26.07 9.44
N ASN A 500 -23.87 -26.64 8.31
CA ASN A 500 -24.04 -25.94 7.02
C ASN A 500 -22.79 -25.16 6.57
N LYS A 501 -21.61 -25.67 6.90
CA LYS A 501 -20.35 -25.06 6.47
C LYS A 501 -19.99 -25.57 5.06
N PRO A 502 -19.62 -24.68 4.13
CA PRO A 502 -18.99 -25.09 2.87
C PRO A 502 -17.73 -25.92 3.16
N VAL A 503 -17.67 -27.12 2.59
CA VAL A 503 -16.52 -28.02 2.69
C VAL A 503 -16.01 -28.37 1.31
N HIS A 504 -14.71 -28.20 1.12
CA HIS A 504 -13.98 -28.59 -0.07
C HIS A 504 -13.10 -29.80 0.27
N VAL A 505 -13.10 -30.84 -0.55
CA VAL A 505 -12.20 -31.99 -0.36
C VAL A 505 -10.99 -31.84 -1.27
N ASN A 506 -9.79 -31.92 -0.71
CA ASN A 506 -8.54 -31.90 -1.45
C ASN A 506 -7.95 -33.31 -1.50
N VAL A 507 -7.79 -33.80 -2.72
CA VAL A 507 -7.22 -35.11 -3.05
C VAL A 507 -5.84 -34.90 -3.66
N THR A 508 -4.82 -35.52 -3.08
CA THR A 508 -3.49 -35.61 -3.67
C THR A 508 -3.41 -36.87 -4.50
N VAL A 509 -3.31 -36.69 -5.82
CA VAL A 509 -3.24 -37.79 -6.78
C VAL A 509 -1.81 -38.31 -6.85
N ARG A 510 -1.63 -39.58 -6.51
CA ARG A 510 -0.37 -40.31 -6.44
C ARG A 510 -0.43 -41.54 -7.35
N PRO A 511 0.71 -42.13 -7.75
CA PRO A 511 0.71 -43.33 -8.58
C PRO A 511 -0.10 -44.50 -7.99
N ASP A 512 -0.13 -44.62 -6.67
CA ASP A 512 -0.78 -45.71 -5.93
C ASP A 512 -2.28 -45.51 -5.67
N ASN A 513 -2.83 -44.29 -5.82
CA ASN A 513 -4.28 -44.07 -5.74
C ASN A 513 -4.92 -43.68 -7.08
N ALA A 514 -4.12 -43.46 -8.12
CA ALA A 514 -4.56 -42.91 -9.41
C ALA A 514 -5.61 -43.74 -10.17
N GLY A 515 -5.79 -45.02 -9.84
CA GLY A 515 -6.74 -45.93 -10.49
C GLY A 515 -8.08 -46.10 -9.78
N SER A 516 -8.31 -45.44 -8.63
CA SER A 516 -9.51 -45.63 -7.80
C SER A 516 -10.12 -44.34 -7.24
N LEU A 517 -9.73 -43.18 -7.78
CA LEU A 517 -10.12 -41.85 -7.28
C LEU A 517 -11.61 -41.53 -7.42
N SER A 518 -12.29 -42.10 -8.41
CA SER A 518 -13.72 -41.95 -8.63
C SER A 518 -14.55 -42.45 -7.45
N SER A 519 -14.06 -43.43 -6.69
CA SER A 519 -14.68 -43.93 -5.46
C SER A 519 -14.83 -42.87 -4.36
N ILE A 520 -13.95 -41.85 -4.36
CA ILE A 520 -14.05 -40.72 -3.41
C ILE A 520 -15.36 -39.98 -3.63
N ILE A 521 -15.76 -39.78 -4.89
CA ILE A 521 -17.00 -39.08 -5.20
C ILE A 521 -18.21 -39.89 -4.74
N ASP A 522 -18.19 -41.22 -4.89
CA ASP A 522 -19.27 -42.11 -4.44
C ASP A 522 -19.43 -42.09 -2.93
N MET A 523 -18.33 -42.07 -2.19
CA MET A 523 -18.33 -41.98 -0.74
C MET A 523 -18.83 -40.62 -0.22
N LEU A 524 -18.54 -39.51 -0.93
CA LEU A 524 -18.85 -38.18 -0.41
C LEU A 524 -20.36 -37.83 -0.45
N PRO A 525 -20.90 -37.16 0.58
CA PRO A 525 -22.26 -36.63 0.57
C PRO A 525 -22.45 -35.55 -0.50
N ARG A 526 -23.67 -35.44 -1.07
CA ARG A 526 -24.02 -34.41 -2.07
C ARG A 526 -23.81 -32.96 -1.60
N ARG A 527 -23.82 -32.72 -0.28
CA ARG A 527 -23.61 -31.39 0.32
C ARG A 527 -22.15 -30.90 0.26
N VAL A 528 -21.19 -31.71 -0.18
CA VAL A 528 -19.80 -31.29 -0.37
C VAL A 528 -19.72 -30.26 -1.50
N SER A 529 -19.10 -29.12 -1.24
CA SER A 529 -19.13 -27.97 -2.15
C SER A 529 -18.22 -28.11 -3.36
N SER A 530 -17.09 -28.81 -3.20
CA SER A 530 -16.24 -29.22 -4.32
C SER A 530 -15.20 -30.28 -3.94
N VAL A 531 -14.63 -30.95 -4.94
CA VAL A 531 -13.44 -31.81 -4.79
C VAL A 531 -12.34 -31.34 -5.75
N SER A 532 -11.12 -31.21 -5.25
CA SER A 532 -9.95 -30.81 -6.03
C SER A 532 -8.92 -31.93 -6.04
N PHE A 533 -8.61 -32.44 -7.23
CA PHE A 533 -7.62 -33.49 -7.46
C PHE A 533 -6.31 -32.85 -7.93
N THR A 534 -5.22 -32.95 -7.17
CA THR A 534 -3.93 -32.35 -7.53
C THR A 534 -2.85 -33.41 -7.59
N LEU A 535 -2.17 -33.53 -8.73
CA LEU A 535 -1.00 -34.43 -8.86
C LEU A 535 0.05 -34.13 -7.79
N VAL A 536 0.60 -35.19 -7.19
CA VAL A 536 1.68 -35.08 -6.20
C VAL A 536 2.90 -34.43 -6.84
N ASP A 537 3.45 -33.42 -6.15
CA ASP A 537 4.69 -32.78 -6.55
C ASP A 537 5.87 -33.48 -5.87
N ASN A 538 6.62 -34.26 -6.64
CA ASN A 538 7.79 -34.96 -6.14
C ASN A 538 9.09 -34.13 -6.16
N THR A 539 9.05 -32.86 -6.56
CA THR A 539 10.30 -32.09 -6.70
C THR A 539 11.01 -31.79 -5.39
N LEU A 540 10.26 -31.66 -4.30
CA LEU A 540 10.83 -31.40 -2.96
C LEU A 540 11.25 -32.68 -2.26
N LYS A 541 10.42 -33.74 -2.33
CA LYS A 541 10.64 -34.99 -1.59
C LYS A 541 11.56 -35.98 -2.31
N LYS A 542 11.58 -35.95 -3.65
CA LYS A 542 12.38 -36.84 -4.51
C LYS A 542 12.21 -38.34 -4.19
N ASP A 543 11.01 -38.75 -3.79
CA ASP A 543 10.68 -40.16 -3.50
C ASP A 543 10.31 -40.88 -4.80
N PRO A 544 11.05 -41.90 -5.25
CA PRO A 544 10.77 -42.59 -6.51
C PRO A 544 9.35 -43.17 -6.59
N ARG A 545 8.75 -43.54 -5.44
CA ARG A 545 7.39 -44.12 -5.37
C ARG A 545 6.30 -43.11 -5.71
N LEU A 546 6.62 -41.81 -5.70
CA LEU A 546 5.69 -40.73 -6.04
C LEU A 546 5.86 -40.27 -7.50
N LEU A 547 6.74 -40.90 -8.27
CA LEU A 547 6.89 -40.62 -9.70
C LEU A 547 5.81 -41.36 -10.49
N PHE A 548 5.11 -40.63 -11.34
CA PHE A 548 4.14 -41.21 -12.25
C PHE A 548 4.83 -41.89 -13.44
N SER A 549 4.47 -43.15 -13.70
CA SER A 549 4.69 -43.75 -15.01
C SER A 549 3.74 -43.14 -16.05
N HIS A 550 4.11 -43.24 -17.33
CA HIS A 550 3.23 -42.80 -18.42
C HIS A 550 1.87 -43.50 -18.38
N GLU A 551 1.88 -44.83 -18.20
CA GLU A 551 0.68 -45.65 -18.08
C GLU A 551 -0.25 -45.18 -16.95
N LYS A 552 0.31 -44.86 -15.76
CA LYS A 552 -0.49 -44.36 -14.63
C LYS A 552 -1.11 -42.99 -14.88
N LEU A 553 -0.45 -42.13 -15.66
CA LEU A 553 -1.05 -40.87 -16.10
C LEU A 553 -2.18 -41.10 -17.08
N LEU A 554 -2.00 -42.03 -18.04
CA LEU A 554 -3.06 -42.39 -18.98
C LEU A 554 -4.27 -42.96 -18.26
N GLU A 555 -4.05 -43.88 -17.31
CA GLU A 555 -5.10 -44.44 -16.45
C GLU A 555 -5.85 -43.32 -15.73
N TYR A 556 -5.14 -42.40 -15.06
CA TYR A 556 -5.79 -41.29 -14.37
C TYR A 556 -6.61 -40.39 -15.30
N PHE A 557 -6.02 -39.91 -16.40
CA PHE A 557 -6.66 -38.91 -17.26
C PHE A 557 -7.75 -39.47 -18.17
N PHE A 558 -7.61 -40.70 -18.66
CA PHE A 558 -8.55 -41.27 -19.64
C PHE A 558 -9.56 -42.25 -19.02
N LYS A 559 -9.30 -42.78 -17.83
CA LYS A 559 -10.24 -43.66 -17.11
C LYS A 559 -10.87 -42.95 -15.91
N GLU A 560 -10.07 -42.47 -14.96
CA GLU A 560 -10.62 -41.93 -13.71
C GLU A 560 -11.24 -40.54 -13.86
N VAL A 561 -10.61 -39.61 -14.56
CA VAL A 561 -11.14 -38.23 -14.72
C VAL A 561 -12.55 -38.21 -15.33
N PRO A 562 -12.86 -38.94 -16.43
CA PRO A 562 -14.23 -39.02 -16.96
C PRO A 562 -15.24 -39.58 -15.97
N LEU A 563 -14.86 -40.64 -15.22
CA LEU A 563 -15.72 -41.23 -14.19
C LEU A 563 -15.98 -40.25 -13.04
N ILE A 564 -14.95 -39.55 -12.57
CA ILE A 564 -15.07 -38.49 -11.56
C ILE A 564 -16.02 -37.40 -12.04
N MET A 565 -15.85 -36.91 -13.28
CA MET A 565 -16.71 -35.86 -13.84
C MET A 565 -18.17 -36.29 -13.90
N LYS A 566 -18.44 -37.51 -14.39
CA LYS A 566 -19.78 -38.09 -14.45
C LYS A 566 -20.41 -38.19 -13.06
N ARG A 567 -19.75 -38.89 -12.13
CA ARG A 567 -20.24 -39.10 -10.76
C ARG A 567 -20.45 -37.79 -10.00
N ALA A 568 -19.57 -36.81 -10.24
CA ALA A 568 -19.66 -35.51 -9.60
C ALA A 568 -20.83 -34.69 -10.14
N ALA A 569 -21.09 -34.74 -11.46
CA ALA A 569 -22.25 -34.13 -12.07
C ALA A 569 -23.55 -34.73 -11.50
N ASP A 570 -23.64 -36.06 -11.39
CA ASP A 570 -24.80 -36.77 -10.83
C ASP A 570 -25.09 -36.36 -9.38
N LYS A 571 -24.06 -35.98 -8.62
CA LYS A 571 -24.18 -35.51 -7.24
C LYS A 571 -24.27 -33.99 -7.08
N GLY A 572 -24.12 -33.22 -8.16
CA GLY A 572 -24.04 -31.76 -8.11
C GLY A 572 -22.77 -31.23 -7.41
N ILE A 573 -21.70 -32.04 -7.35
CA ILE A 573 -20.43 -31.68 -6.72
C ILE A 573 -19.51 -31.06 -7.76
N ARG A 574 -18.96 -29.87 -7.47
CA ARG A 574 -17.97 -29.24 -8.36
C ARG A 574 -16.64 -29.97 -8.27
N VAL A 575 -16.02 -30.30 -9.40
CA VAL A 575 -14.68 -30.91 -9.43
C VAL A 575 -13.67 -30.01 -10.13
N SER A 576 -12.43 -30.10 -9.69
CA SER A 576 -11.30 -29.46 -10.38
C SER A 576 -10.09 -30.38 -10.39
N PHE A 577 -9.33 -30.30 -11.48
CA PHE A 577 -8.15 -31.13 -11.69
C PHE A 577 -6.92 -30.23 -11.82
N GLY A 578 -5.91 -30.58 -11.02
CA GLY A 578 -4.66 -29.89 -10.80
C GLY A 578 -3.51 -30.66 -11.46
N PRO A 579 -2.54 -29.96 -12.10
CA PRO A 579 -2.40 -28.51 -12.17
C PRO A 579 -3.54 -27.82 -12.95
N SER A 580 -4.10 -26.78 -12.34
CA SER A 580 -5.25 -26.02 -12.85
C SER A 580 -4.90 -25.34 -14.18
N LYS A 581 -5.72 -25.60 -15.19
CA LYS A 581 -5.73 -24.97 -16.53
C LYS A 581 -6.14 -23.48 -16.52
N LYS A 582 -5.67 -22.64 -15.58
CA LYS A 582 -5.70 -21.19 -15.85
C LYS A 582 -4.56 -20.91 -16.83
N PRO A 583 -4.84 -20.57 -18.11
CA PRO A 583 -3.78 -20.40 -19.09
C PRO A 583 -2.78 -19.37 -18.57
N ARG A 584 -1.51 -19.75 -18.56
CA ARG A 584 -0.43 -18.79 -18.36
C ARG A 584 -0.41 -17.87 -19.57
N LYS A 585 -0.98 -16.66 -19.45
CA LYS A 585 -0.79 -15.63 -20.47
C LYS A 585 0.70 -15.30 -20.50
N ASN A 586 1.40 -15.63 -21.60
CA ASN A 586 2.83 -15.39 -21.79
C ASN A 586 3.73 -16.02 -20.70
N GLY A 587 3.41 -17.23 -20.24
CA GLY A 587 4.22 -17.94 -19.23
C GLY A 587 4.05 -17.45 -17.78
N LYS A 588 3.18 -16.47 -17.53
CA LYS A 588 2.97 -15.83 -16.22
C LYS A 588 1.88 -16.51 -15.38
N CYS A 589 2.16 -16.77 -14.09
CA CYS A 589 1.21 -17.37 -13.15
C CYS A 589 0.25 -16.31 -12.59
N PRO A 590 -1.09 -16.48 -12.74
CA PRO A 590 -2.05 -15.52 -12.21
C PRO A 590 -2.11 -15.53 -10.68
N ARG A 591 -1.83 -16.68 -10.04
CA ARG A 591 -1.90 -16.84 -8.56
C ARG A 591 -0.87 -16.01 -7.79
N GLN A 592 0.26 -15.69 -8.42
CA GLN A 592 1.29 -14.85 -7.83
C GLN A 592 0.86 -13.38 -7.69
N LYS A 593 -0.30 -13.00 -8.26
CA LYS A 593 -0.85 -11.65 -8.16
C LYS A 593 -1.93 -11.51 -7.10
N ASP A 594 -2.72 -12.54 -6.81
CA ASP A 594 -3.91 -12.46 -5.94
C ASP A 594 -3.76 -13.17 -4.58
N VAL A 595 -2.79 -14.08 -4.46
CA VAL A 595 -2.50 -14.83 -3.23
C VAL A 595 -1.07 -14.55 -2.78
N LEU A 596 -0.93 -14.23 -1.48
CA LEU A 596 0.35 -14.17 -0.81
C LEU A 596 0.40 -15.22 0.30
N ARG A 597 1.56 -15.82 0.53
CA ARG A 597 1.75 -16.85 1.56
C ARG A 597 2.78 -16.42 2.57
N ILE A 598 2.55 -16.82 3.81
CA ILE A 598 3.45 -16.59 4.94
C ILE A 598 3.74 -17.95 5.54
N ASN A 599 5.02 -18.32 5.55
CA ASN A 599 5.51 -19.58 6.09
C ASN A 599 5.64 -19.53 7.63
N SER A 600 5.88 -20.70 8.22
CA SER A 600 6.04 -20.88 9.67
C SER A 600 7.30 -20.21 10.24
N ASP A 601 8.36 -20.08 9.43
CA ASP A 601 9.56 -19.29 9.71
C ASP A 601 9.38 -17.78 9.49
N GLY A 602 8.20 -17.37 9.01
CA GLY A 602 7.86 -16.00 8.67
C GLY A 602 8.25 -15.56 7.25
N ALA A 603 8.88 -16.41 6.45
CA ALA A 603 9.21 -16.09 5.07
C ALA A 603 7.96 -15.90 4.20
N ILE A 604 8.00 -14.94 3.28
CA ILE A 604 6.87 -14.63 2.38
C ILE A 604 7.08 -15.24 1.00
N SER A 605 6.03 -15.83 0.41
CA SER A 605 6.10 -16.39 -0.94
C SER A 605 4.86 -16.16 -1.80
N PHE A 606 5.06 -16.07 -3.11
CA PHE A 606 3.98 -16.01 -4.11
C PHE A 606 3.53 -17.40 -4.58
N CYS A 607 4.34 -18.43 -4.40
CA CYS A 607 4.22 -19.67 -5.15
C CYS A 607 3.38 -20.73 -4.44
N CYS A 608 2.70 -21.56 -5.25
CA CYS A 608 1.96 -22.72 -4.76
C CYS A 608 2.83 -23.87 -4.23
N PHE A 609 4.08 -23.96 -4.68
CA PHE A 609 4.92 -25.16 -4.59
C PHE A 609 6.39 -24.88 -4.23
N LEU A 610 6.83 -23.62 -4.15
CA LEU A 610 8.25 -23.30 -3.92
C LEU A 610 8.53 -23.02 -2.45
N ASP A 611 9.48 -23.77 -1.90
CA ASP A 611 10.08 -23.54 -0.58
C ASP A 611 11.29 -22.58 -0.66
N ASP A 612 12.10 -22.67 -1.72
CA ASP A 612 13.33 -21.86 -1.81
C ASP A 612 13.10 -20.39 -2.18
N SER A 613 12.12 -20.08 -3.03
CA SER A 613 11.86 -18.70 -3.46
C SER A 613 11.20 -17.84 -2.38
N ALA A 614 10.78 -18.45 -1.26
CA ALA A 614 10.20 -17.76 -0.11
C ALA A 614 11.25 -16.93 0.64
N LYS A 615 12.52 -17.34 0.59
CA LYS A 615 13.63 -16.66 1.28
C LYS A 615 13.99 -15.31 0.64
N ASP A 616 13.53 -15.09 -0.59
CA ASP A 616 13.92 -13.93 -1.38
C ASP A 616 12.93 -12.76 -1.33
N ILE A 617 11.78 -12.83 -0.66
CA ILE A 617 10.84 -11.70 -0.67
C ILE A 617 10.97 -10.83 0.58
N GLY A 618 10.98 -11.45 1.76
CA GLY A 618 11.02 -10.78 3.05
C GLY A 618 10.59 -11.71 4.16
N ASN A 619 10.73 -11.29 5.42
CA ASN A 619 10.38 -12.13 6.57
C ASN A 619 9.61 -11.34 7.66
N ILE A 620 8.40 -11.79 7.97
CA ILE A 620 7.47 -11.13 8.90
C ILE A 620 7.93 -11.14 10.37
N MET A 621 8.95 -11.93 10.68
CA MET A 621 9.60 -11.93 11.99
C MET A 621 10.54 -10.74 12.16
N LYS A 622 11.03 -10.16 11.05
CA LYS A 622 12.00 -9.04 11.04
C LYS A 622 11.35 -7.70 10.73
N GLU A 623 10.31 -7.70 9.90
CA GLU A 623 9.70 -6.50 9.31
C GLU A 623 8.16 -6.63 9.27
N GLY A 624 7.43 -5.55 9.00
CA GLY A 624 5.99 -5.60 8.79
C GLY A 624 5.63 -6.14 7.39
N LEU A 625 4.42 -6.70 7.25
CA LEU A 625 3.85 -7.09 5.97
C LEU A 625 3.81 -5.90 5.00
N ILE A 626 3.39 -4.73 5.48
CA ILE A 626 3.34 -3.51 4.66
C ILE A 626 4.74 -3.10 4.18
N ASP A 627 5.76 -3.21 5.04
CA ASP A 627 7.15 -2.90 4.67
C ASP A 627 7.63 -3.85 3.55
N ILE A 628 7.36 -5.15 3.69
CA ILE A 628 7.72 -6.15 2.69
C ILE A 628 7.05 -5.86 1.34
N ILE A 629 5.72 -5.69 1.31
CA ILE A 629 4.98 -5.54 0.04
C ILE A 629 5.19 -4.18 -0.64
N THR A 630 5.76 -3.22 0.07
CA THR A 630 6.12 -1.89 -0.47
C THR A 630 7.61 -1.79 -0.83
N SER A 631 8.40 -2.84 -0.55
CA SER A 631 9.81 -2.89 -0.89
C SER A 631 10.06 -3.03 -2.40
N ASP A 632 11.22 -2.55 -2.85
CA ASP A 632 11.67 -2.67 -4.24
C ASP A 632 11.82 -4.13 -4.66
N LYS A 633 12.31 -4.97 -3.74
CA LYS A 633 12.46 -6.40 -3.94
C LYS A 633 11.12 -7.06 -4.26
N PHE A 634 10.08 -6.75 -3.49
CA PHE A 634 8.74 -7.28 -3.73
C PHE A 634 8.15 -6.78 -5.05
N LEU A 635 8.27 -5.47 -5.34
CA LEU A 635 7.74 -4.89 -6.57
C LEU A 635 8.40 -5.47 -7.83
N ASP A 636 9.72 -5.67 -7.80
CA ASP A 636 10.47 -6.27 -8.91
C ASP A 636 10.06 -7.73 -9.14
N LEU A 637 10.05 -8.54 -8.07
CA LEU A 637 9.62 -9.94 -8.14
C LEU A 637 8.19 -10.07 -8.64
N ARG A 638 7.30 -9.13 -8.27
CA ARG A 638 5.92 -9.12 -8.73
C ARG A 638 5.77 -8.76 -10.21
N LYS A 639 6.60 -7.84 -10.71
CA LYS A 639 6.63 -7.41 -12.12
C LYS A 639 7.16 -8.53 -13.02
N ASN A 640 8.28 -9.12 -12.61
CA ASN A 640 8.99 -10.14 -13.37
C ASN A 640 8.33 -11.52 -13.23
N GLN A 641 7.64 -11.74 -12.11
CA GLN A 641 7.10 -13.03 -11.66
C GLN A 641 8.19 -14.09 -11.48
N ILE A 642 8.00 -14.95 -10.48
CA ILE A 642 8.93 -16.04 -10.22
C ILE A 642 8.58 -17.19 -11.17
N PRO A 643 9.52 -17.69 -12.01
CA PRO A 643 9.29 -18.86 -12.84
C PRO A 643 8.86 -20.05 -11.98
N GLY A 644 7.84 -20.79 -12.40
CA GLY A 644 7.45 -22.02 -11.71
C GLY A 644 8.49 -23.12 -11.88
N LYS A 645 8.86 -23.83 -10.80
CA LYS A 645 9.69 -25.06 -10.87
C LYS A 645 8.82 -26.33 -10.85
N GLY A 646 9.40 -27.50 -11.13
CA GLY A 646 8.72 -28.80 -11.04
C GLY A 646 7.56 -28.98 -12.01
N ILE A 647 6.42 -29.48 -11.52
CA ILE A 647 5.18 -29.64 -12.31
C ILE A 647 4.75 -28.29 -12.94
N CYS A 648 5.13 -27.17 -12.32
CA CYS A 648 4.89 -25.85 -12.85
C CYS A 648 5.84 -25.43 -13.99
N LYS A 649 7.00 -26.08 -14.20
CA LYS A 649 7.93 -25.76 -15.31
C LYS A 649 7.36 -26.17 -16.66
N ASN A 650 6.66 -27.31 -16.70
CA ASN A 650 6.07 -27.90 -17.90
C ASN A 650 4.56 -27.62 -18.05
N CYS A 651 4.03 -26.66 -17.30
CA CYS A 651 2.65 -26.22 -17.42
C CYS A 651 2.45 -25.43 -18.73
N LYS A 652 2.46 -26.13 -19.86
CA LYS A 652 2.02 -25.64 -21.16
C LYS A 652 0.49 -25.71 -21.18
N GLY A 653 -0.17 -24.56 -21.28
CA GLY A 653 -1.63 -24.54 -21.40
C GLY A 653 -2.03 -25.32 -22.67
N SER A 654 -2.98 -26.24 -22.56
CA SER A 654 -3.61 -26.83 -23.74
C SER A 654 -4.47 -25.75 -24.40
N SER A 655 -4.26 -25.54 -25.69
CA SER A 655 -5.12 -24.81 -26.63
C SER A 655 -6.57 -25.26 -26.55
#